data_AF-A0A2I0T6M2-F1
#
_entry.id   AF-A0A2I0T6M2-F1
#
_cell.length_a   1.000
_cell.length_b   1.000
_cell.length_c   1.000
_cell.angle_alpha   90.00
_cell.angle_beta   90.00
_cell.angle_gamma   90.00
#
_symmetry.space_group_name_H-M   'P 1'
#
loop_
_entity.id
_entity.type
_entity.pdbx_description
1 polymer ?
#
loop_
_entity_poly.entity_id
_entity_poly.type
_entity_poly.pdbx_seq_one_letter_code
_entity_poly.pdbx_strand_id
1 'polypeptide(L)'
;MGLPTQVLACAILALLYQHVSGGLIKRIIRQKRETGLNVTLPEDNQPVVFNHVYNIKLPVGSLCSVDLDTASGDADLKAEIEPVKNYDEHTVNEGNQIVFTHRINIPRRACGCAAAPDIKDLLSRLEELEGLVSSLREQCASGAGCCPNSQAVEGRLDTTPYCSGHGNYSIEICGCICEPGWKGPNCSEPACPHNCFNQGLCVRGKCICNEGFTGEDCSQAACPSDCNDQGKCVNGVCVCFEGYTGTDCSQELCSQGCSVHGMCVNGRCICHEGFTGQDCSEPLCPNNCHNRGRCVDNECVCDEGYTGEDCSELICPNDCFDRGRCVNGTCFCEEGFTGEDCGELTCPNNCNGNGRCENGLCVCYEGFVGDDCSEKRCPKDCHNRGRCVGGRCICHEGYMGEDCGELRCPNNCNNHGLCVNGQCVCDEGFIGEDCGELRCPNDCHNRGRCVNGQCECHEGFIGDDCGELRCPNDCNKQGLCVNGQCVCYEGYTGEDCGELRCPEDCHNRGRCVEGRCECDNGFTGEDCGELSCPNDCHQHGRCINGRCVCHEGFMGEDCRESCSWENVKLVSPPTELTVTDVTDKTVNLEWKHENLVNEYLITYVPTSSGGLDMQFTVPGNQTAATIHELEPGVEYFIRVFAILKNKKSIPVSARVATYLPAPEGLKFKSVRETSVQVEWDPVNFSFDGWELVFRNMKKDDNGDITSSLKRPETSYMQPGLAPGQQYNVSLHIVKNNTRGPGLSRVITTSKHNLYLV
;
A
#
# COMPACT_ATOMS: atom_id res chain seq x y z
N MET A 1 -30.09 -37.27 10.29
CA MET A 1 -29.57 -36.81 11.59
C MET A 1 -28.43 -35.83 11.31
N GLY A 2 -28.50 -34.54 11.62
CA GLY A 2 -29.61 -33.71 12.11
C GLY A 2 -29.44 -32.25 11.62
N LEU A 3 -30.49 -31.45 11.65
CA LEU A 3 -30.53 -30.04 11.20
C LEU A 3 -30.77 -29.08 12.40
N PRO A 4 -30.63 -27.73 12.25
CA PRO A 4 -30.19 -26.83 13.34
C PRO A 4 -31.32 -26.00 14.02
N THR A 5 -31.02 -24.75 14.43
CA THR A 5 -31.81 -23.78 15.26
C THR A 5 -31.72 -24.05 16.78
N GLN A 6 -31.90 -23.12 17.74
CA GLN A 6 -32.37 -21.70 17.81
C GLN A 6 -31.30 -20.82 18.54
N VAL A 7 -31.19 -19.47 18.52
CA VAL A 7 -32.05 -18.27 18.27
C VAL A 7 -32.51 -17.53 19.57
N LEU A 8 -32.57 -16.18 19.52
CA LEU A 8 -32.88 -15.13 20.55
C LEU A 8 -31.72 -14.66 21.48
N ALA A 9 -31.73 -13.46 22.09
CA ALA A 9 -31.97 -12.06 21.62
C ALA A 9 -32.03 -11.08 22.83
N CYS A 10 -31.97 -9.77 22.53
CA CYS A 10 -32.07 -8.61 23.46
C CYS A 10 -30.87 -8.39 24.41
N ALA A 11 -30.53 -7.15 24.79
CA ALA A 11 -31.17 -5.86 24.55
C ALA A 11 -30.20 -4.78 24.00
N ILE A 12 -30.75 -3.80 23.29
CA ILE A 12 -30.07 -2.55 22.89
C ILE A 12 -30.63 -1.41 23.72
N LEU A 13 -29.77 -0.59 24.33
CA LEU A 13 -29.88 0.86 24.62
C LEU A 13 -28.60 1.27 25.38
N ALA A 14 -27.97 2.43 25.17
CA ALA A 14 -28.36 3.55 24.32
C ALA A 14 -27.16 4.24 23.63
N LEU A 15 -27.36 4.52 22.34
CA LEU A 15 -27.04 5.78 21.64
C LEU A 15 -25.59 6.36 21.71
N LEU A 16 -24.93 6.23 20.54
CA LEU A 16 -24.42 7.35 19.73
C LEU A 16 -23.46 8.39 20.37
N TYR A 17 -22.23 8.45 19.84
CA TYR A 17 -21.99 9.45 18.76
C TYR A 17 -20.91 9.01 17.76
N GLN A 18 -21.04 9.52 16.54
CA GLN A 18 -20.20 9.31 15.34
C GLN A 18 -19.15 10.45 15.24
N HIS A 19 -18.14 10.53 14.34
CA HIS A 19 -17.52 9.68 13.31
C HIS A 19 -16.17 10.34 12.89
N VAL A 20 -15.34 9.66 12.06
CA VAL A 20 -14.43 10.26 11.03
C VAL A 20 -13.21 11.09 11.53
N SER A 21 -12.05 11.18 10.88
CA SER A 21 -11.24 10.26 10.03
C SER A 21 -9.78 10.81 10.01
N GLY A 22 -8.79 10.03 9.52
CA GLY A 22 -7.37 10.45 9.48
C GLY A 22 -7.02 11.52 8.43
N GLY A 23 -5.76 11.97 8.34
CA GLY A 23 -4.57 11.62 9.14
C GLY A 23 -3.24 12.02 8.47
N LEU A 24 -2.11 11.72 9.14
CA LEU A 24 -0.70 11.93 8.73
C LEU A 24 -0.28 13.44 8.60
N ILE A 25 0.98 13.87 8.83
CA ILE A 25 2.26 13.14 8.95
C ILE A 25 3.31 13.92 9.81
N LYS A 26 4.44 13.25 10.13
CA LYS A 26 5.77 13.75 10.61
C LYS A 26 5.99 14.15 12.10
N ARG A 27 6.73 13.24 12.77
CA ARG A 27 8.01 13.43 13.52
C ARG A 27 8.06 14.12 14.91
N ILE A 28 8.98 13.56 15.73
CA ILE A 28 9.82 14.17 16.79
C ILE A 28 9.33 14.20 18.27
N ILE A 29 9.87 13.24 19.04
CA ILE A 29 10.51 13.33 20.38
C ILE A 29 9.68 13.40 21.71
N ARG A 30 10.06 12.45 22.61
CA ARG A 30 10.05 12.34 24.09
C ARG A 30 8.84 12.76 24.98
N GLN A 31 8.32 11.72 25.64
CA GLN A 31 8.28 11.53 27.12
C GLN A 31 7.85 12.69 28.04
N LYS A 32 6.56 12.64 28.41
CA LYS A 32 6.02 12.84 29.77
C LYS A 32 6.80 12.08 30.86
N ARG A 33 7.07 12.68 32.03
CA ARG A 33 6.83 12.00 33.35
C ARG A 33 7.00 12.84 34.62
N GLU A 34 6.03 12.65 35.53
CA GLU A 34 6.14 12.39 36.97
C GLU A 34 4.90 11.53 37.32
N THR A 35 4.87 10.54 38.23
CA THR A 35 5.89 9.73 38.96
C THR A 35 5.61 8.23 38.65
N GLY A 36 6.11 7.17 39.32
CA GLY A 36 7.26 7.00 40.22
C GLY A 36 6.97 6.19 41.50
N LEU A 37 7.01 4.84 41.46
CA LEU A 37 7.15 3.96 42.63
C LEU A 37 7.84 2.62 42.26
N ASN A 38 9.02 2.39 42.85
CA ASN A 38 9.79 1.15 43.16
C ASN A 38 9.80 -0.01 42.11
N VAL A 39 10.91 -0.67 41.74
CA VAL A 39 12.33 -0.79 42.22
C VAL A 39 13.23 -0.99 40.96
N THR A 40 14.57 -1.19 40.91
CA THR A 40 15.69 -1.52 41.84
C THR A 40 16.95 -0.65 41.51
N LEU A 41 18.10 -0.89 42.16
CA LEU A 41 19.41 -0.23 42.00
C LEU A 41 20.56 -1.29 42.10
N PRO A 42 21.86 -1.01 41.78
CA PRO A 42 22.58 0.28 41.91
C PRO A 42 23.56 0.72 40.78
N GLU A 43 24.08 1.95 40.93
CA GLU A 43 25.41 2.49 40.50
C GLU A 43 25.81 2.48 39.00
N ASP A 44 26.67 3.37 38.47
CA ASP A 44 26.93 4.82 38.69
C ASP A 44 27.84 5.33 37.51
N ASN A 45 28.28 6.57 37.30
CA ASN A 45 28.06 7.91 37.90
C ASN A 45 28.16 8.96 36.77
N GLN A 46 27.37 10.06 36.79
CA GLN A 46 27.66 11.30 36.03
C GLN A 46 26.76 12.46 36.53
N PRO A 47 27.28 13.70 36.70
CA PRO A 47 26.51 14.82 37.24
C PRO A 47 25.54 15.47 36.22
N VAL A 48 24.44 16.04 36.71
CA VAL A 48 23.39 16.68 35.88
C VAL A 48 23.26 18.17 36.20
N VAL A 49 23.34 19.02 35.17
CA VAL A 49 23.28 20.49 35.28
C VAL A 49 21.92 21.03 34.81
N PHE A 50 21.31 21.94 35.57
CA PHE A 50 20.01 22.55 35.25
C PHE A 50 20.13 24.06 35.00
N ASN A 51 19.95 24.47 33.74
CA ASN A 51 19.96 25.88 33.30
C ASN A 51 18.53 26.42 33.07
N HIS A 52 18.26 27.65 33.54
CA HIS A 52 16.98 28.34 33.29
C HIS A 52 17.19 29.83 32.98
N VAL A 53 16.55 30.35 31.93
CA VAL A 53 16.78 31.72 31.42
C VAL A 53 15.45 32.43 31.17
N TYR A 54 15.31 33.65 31.71
CA TYR A 54 14.13 34.50 31.54
C TYR A 54 14.40 35.64 30.54
N ASN A 55 13.59 35.74 29.48
CA ASN A 55 13.67 36.80 28.47
C ASN A 55 12.36 37.60 28.42
N ILE A 56 12.42 38.87 28.81
CA ILE A 56 11.26 39.80 28.83
C ILE A 56 11.22 40.58 27.50
N LYS A 57 10.03 40.69 26.88
CA LYS A 57 9.79 41.48 25.66
C LYS A 57 8.70 42.52 25.88
N LEU A 58 8.89 43.72 25.34
CA LEU A 58 7.94 44.85 25.41
C LEU A 58 7.58 45.35 23.98
N PRO A 59 6.41 45.98 23.77
CA PRO A 59 5.96 46.40 22.43
C PRO A 59 6.69 47.61 21.84
N VAL A 60 6.50 47.85 20.53
CA VAL A 60 7.27 48.78 19.69
C VAL A 60 6.58 50.13 19.43
N GLY A 61 7.37 51.17 19.09
CA GLY A 61 6.84 52.45 18.57
C GLY A 61 7.88 53.46 18.05
N SER A 62 7.73 53.85 16.78
CA SER A 62 7.96 55.19 16.19
C SER A 62 9.37 55.83 16.05
N LEU A 63 9.92 55.70 14.82
CA LEU A 63 10.43 56.77 13.92
C LEU A 63 11.78 57.52 14.14
N CYS A 64 12.21 58.15 13.03
CA CYS A 64 13.36 59.04 12.74
C CYS A 64 14.76 58.37 12.65
N SER A 65 15.52 58.27 11.53
CA SER A 65 15.55 58.81 10.13
C SER A 65 16.54 59.96 9.84
N VAL A 66 17.62 59.68 9.07
CA VAL A 66 18.18 60.50 7.95
C VAL A 66 19.27 59.69 7.20
N ASP A 67 19.39 59.90 5.89
CA ASP A 67 20.43 59.37 4.98
C ASP A 67 21.59 60.36 4.76
N LEU A 68 22.70 59.90 4.14
CA LEU A 68 23.58 60.69 3.23
C LEU A 68 24.61 59.80 2.49
N ASP A 69 25.08 60.23 1.31
CA ASP A 69 25.64 59.37 0.24
C ASP A 69 27.18 59.33 0.05
N THR A 70 27.67 58.24 -0.58
CA THR A 70 28.92 58.12 -1.42
C THR A 70 30.30 58.34 -0.77
N ALA A 71 31.40 57.61 -1.05
CA ALA A 71 31.81 56.74 -2.18
C ALA A 71 33.17 56.01 -1.92
N SER A 72 33.51 55.05 -2.81
CA SER A 72 34.88 54.59 -3.18
C SER A 72 35.70 53.68 -2.23
N GLY A 73 36.23 52.58 -2.79
CA GLY A 73 37.46 51.91 -2.33
C GLY A 73 37.38 50.39 -2.16
N ASP A 74 38.13 49.63 -2.97
CA ASP A 74 38.15 48.15 -2.95
C ASP A 74 38.82 47.54 -1.71
N ALA A 75 38.14 46.56 -1.08
CA ALA A 75 38.70 45.27 -0.62
C ALA A 75 37.56 44.36 -0.12
N ASP A 76 37.73 43.03 -0.18
CA ASP A 76 36.63 42.05 -0.04
C ASP A 76 36.69 41.23 1.27
N LEU A 77 35.61 40.49 1.55
CA LEU A 77 35.44 39.37 2.50
C LEU A 77 35.12 39.67 3.99
N LYS A 78 33.84 39.97 4.23
CA LYS A 78 32.87 39.08 4.92
C LYS A 78 33.04 38.72 6.43
N ALA A 79 32.03 39.13 7.23
CA ALA A 79 31.53 38.55 8.50
C ALA A 79 32.47 38.64 9.74
N GLU A 80 32.00 38.55 11.00
CA GLU A 80 30.65 38.72 11.59
C GLU A 80 30.76 39.31 13.02
N ILE A 81 29.65 39.45 13.76
CA ILE A 81 29.59 40.12 15.07
C ILE A 81 29.76 39.12 16.23
N GLU A 82 30.71 39.38 17.15
CA GLU A 82 30.78 38.76 18.48
C GLU A 82 30.35 39.75 19.60
N PRO A 83 29.88 39.27 20.78
CA PRO A 83 28.94 40.03 21.61
C PRO A 83 29.41 40.38 23.04
N VAL A 84 28.49 40.95 23.82
CA VAL A 84 28.70 41.47 25.18
C VAL A 84 28.84 40.37 26.24
N LYS A 85 29.72 40.61 27.23
CA LYS A 85 29.96 39.75 28.40
C LYS A 85 28.71 39.50 29.25
N ASN A 86 28.66 38.33 29.89
CA ASN A 86 27.72 37.98 30.97
C ASN A 86 28.49 37.77 32.28
N TYR A 87 27.78 37.79 33.42
CA TYR A 87 28.26 37.36 34.72
C TYR A 87 27.47 36.13 35.17
N ASP A 88 28.14 35.19 35.84
CA ASP A 88 27.54 34.05 36.55
C ASP A 88 28.17 33.95 37.94
N GLU A 89 27.42 33.40 38.89
CA GLU A 89 27.85 33.20 40.29
C GLU A 89 27.44 31.79 40.72
N HIS A 90 28.36 31.05 41.34
CA HIS A 90 28.18 29.65 41.72
C HIS A 90 28.33 29.46 43.23
N THR A 91 27.46 28.65 43.82
CA THR A 91 27.60 28.16 45.19
C THR A 91 27.41 26.64 45.20
N VAL A 92 28.29 25.94 45.92
CA VAL A 92 28.32 24.48 46.05
C VAL A 92 28.63 24.16 47.52
N ASN A 93 28.02 23.11 48.06
CA ASN A 93 28.42 22.52 49.33
C ASN A 93 28.21 21.00 49.28
N GLU A 94 28.97 20.26 50.07
CA GLU A 94 29.29 18.85 49.79
C GLU A 94 28.15 17.89 50.17
N GLY A 95 27.88 16.90 49.29
CA GLY A 95 27.04 15.75 49.66
C GLY A 95 26.22 15.09 48.54
N ASN A 96 25.79 15.84 47.52
CA ASN A 96 25.08 15.30 46.33
C ASN A 96 25.22 16.24 45.12
N GLN A 97 25.32 15.69 43.91
CA GLN A 97 25.67 16.43 42.68
C GLN A 97 24.45 17.11 42.01
N ILE A 98 24.13 18.36 42.37
CA ILE A 98 23.23 19.23 41.60
C ILE A 98 23.76 20.67 41.58
N VAL A 99 23.84 21.29 40.39
CA VAL A 99 24.22 22.71 40.21
C VAL A 99 23.06 23.49 39.58
N PHE A 100 22.77 24.67 40.15
CA PHE A 100 21.72 25.58 39.68
C PHE A 100 22.30 26.91 39.20
N THR A 101 22.00 27.31 37.96
CA THR A 101 22.47 28.56 37.34
C THR A 101 21.30 29.44 36.90
N HIS A 102 21.36 30.74 37.24
CA HIS A 102 20.31 31.73 36.97
C HIS A 102 20.85 32.90 36.14
N ARG A 103 20.24 33.19 34.98
CA ARG A 103 20.54 34.39 34.17
C ARG A 103 19.29 35.21 33.83
N ILE A 104 19.44 36.55 33.85
CA ILE A 104 18.38 37.54 33.58
C ILE A 104 18.95 38.67 32.69
N ASN A 105 18.30 38.96 31.56
CA ASN A 105 18.77 39.93 30.56
C ASN A 105 17.93 41.22 30.53
N ILE A 106 18.56 42.41 30.56
CA ILE A 106 17.89 43.73 30.55
C ILE A 106 18.67 44.77 29.70
N PRO A 107 18.04 45.50 28.74
CA PRO A 107 18.71 46.50 27.87
C PRO A 107 18.71 47.96 28.39
N ARG A 108 19.61 48.83 27.86
CA ARG A 108 19.79 50.28 28.20
C ARG A 108 19.71 51.24 26.98
N ARG A 109 19.59 52.58 27.18
CA ARG A 109 19.61 53.67 26.15
C ARG A 109 20.09 55.07 26.66
N ALA A 110 20.71 55.88 25.76
CA ALA A 110 20.68 57.39 25.58
C ALA A 110 21.72 58.44 26.18
N CYS A 111 22.28 59.32 25.29
CA CYS A 111 22.73 60.78 25.37
C CYS A 111 24.10 61.30 26.01
N GLY A 112 24.63 62.53 25.65
CA GLY A 112 25.97 63.14 26.10
C GLY A 112 26.40 64.62 25.67
N CYS A 113 27.72 65.05 25.84
CA CYS A 113 28.53 66.32 25.47
C CYS A 113 29.09 67.25 26.64
N ALA A 114 30.05 68.26 26.65
CA ALA A 114 30.94 69.13 25.75
C ALA A 114 32.24 69.79 26.46
N ALA A 115 33.00 70.83 25.92
CA ALA A 115 34.38 71.32 26.43
C ALA A 115 34.94 72.80 26.10
N ALA A 116 36.09 73.31 26.71
CA ALA A 116 37.19 74.32 26.25
C ALA A 116 37.80 75.49 27.22
N PRO A 117 39.01 76.16 27.00
CA PRO A 117 39.86 77.00 27.99
C PRO A 117 40.67 78.35 27.58
N ASP A 118 41.50 79.02 28.49
CA ASP A 118 42.85 79.78 28.33
C ASP A 118 43.19 81.16 29.12
N ILE A 119 44.46 81.48 29.57
CA ILE A 119 45.04 82.74 30.26
C ILE A 119 46.63 82.88 30.26
N LYS A 120 47.31 84.10 30.20
CA LYS A 120 48.80 84.25 30.50
C LYS A 120 49.54 85.58 30.99
N ASP A 121 49.05 86.83 30.92
CA ASP A 121 49.91 88.03 30.63
C ASP A 121 50.77 88.82 31.70
N LEU A 122 50.76 88.53 33.02
CA LEU A 122 50.86 89.63 34.05
C LEU A 122 52.20 90.05 34.76
N LEU A 123 53.39 89.50 34.46
CA LEU A 123 54.44 89.30 35.51
C LEU A 123 55.64 90.30 35.68
N SER A 124 55.78 91.39 34.93
CA SER A 124 57.12 91.98 34.62
C SER A 124 57.56 93.32 35.33
N ARG A 125 57.26 93.56 36.62
CA ARG A 125 57.31 94.95 37.19
C ARG A 125 58.00 95.24 38.55
N LEU A 126 58.91 94.38 39.07
CA LEU A 126 59.21 94.36 40.52
C LEU A 126 60.63 94.77 41.03
N GLU A 127 61.63 95.02 40.18
CA GLU A 127 63.05 94.89 40.59
C GLU A 127 63.79 96.15 41.11
N GLU A 128 63.17 97.34 41.19
CA GLU A 128 63.93 98.62 41.12
C GLU A 128 64.40 99.27 42.46
N LEU A 129 64.16 98.67 43.64
CA LEU A 129 64.07 99.46 44.90
C LEU A 129 65.21 99.40 45.96
N GLU A 130 66.16 98.45 45.94
CA GLU A 130 66.97 98.15 47.16
C GLU A 130 68.24 98.99 47.42
N GLY A 131 68.81 99.68 46.43
CA GLY A 131 70.25 100.01 46.42
C GLY A 131 70.82 101.11 47.36
N LEU A 132 70.02 101.81 48.17
CA LEU A 132 70.40 103.15 48.68
C LEU A 132 70.96 103.25 50.13
N VAL A 133 70.95 102.18 50.93
CA VAL A 133 71.02 102.31 52.41
C VAL A 133 72.45 102.33 53.01
N SER A 134 73.45 101.73 52.38
CA SER A 134 74.64 101.20 53.08
C SER A 134 75.76 102.21 53.46
N SER A 135 75.65 103.50 53.17
CA SER A 135 76.79 104.44 53.16
C SER A 135 77.10 105.17 54.49
N LEU A 136 76.26 105.05 55.53
CA LEU A 136 76.22 106.03 56.64
C LEU A 136 77.05 105.70 57.91
N ARG A 137 77.84 104.62 57.94
CA ARG A 137 78.35 104.02 59.20
C ARG A 137 79.81 104.35 59.60
N GLU A 138 80.44 105.29 58.93
CA GLU A 138 81.85 105.65 59.15
C GLU A 138 82.07 106.58 60.40
N GLN A 139 83.31 107.06 60.60
CA GLN A 139 83.67 108.33 61.28
C GLN A 139 83.74 108.45 62.82
N CYS A 140 83.23 107.54 63.66
CA CYS A 140 83.15 107.77 65.12
C CYS A 140 84.15 107.04 66.07
N ALA A 141 85.24 106.42 65.57
CA ALA A 141 85.98 105.39 66.33
C ALA A 141 87.43 105.71 66.78
N SER A 142 87.84 106.98 66.91
CA SER A 142 89.23 107.35 67.26
C SER A 142 89.33 108.52 68.26
N GLY A 143 90.06 108.35 69.37
CA GLY A 143 90.25 109.39 70.40
C GLY A 143 91.28 109.03 71.49
N ALA A 144 91.63 109.99 72.35
CA ALA A 144 92.61 109.81 73.44
C ALA A 144 92.47 110.83 74.59
N GLY A 145 92.70 110.40 75.84
CA GLY A 145 93.15 111.27 76.95
C GLY A 145 92.40 111.22 78.31
N CYS A 146 93.16 111.50 79.37
CA CYS A 146 92.78 112.10 80.69
C CYS A 146 92.65 111.24 81.98
N CYS A 147 93.80 110.89 82.57
CA CYS A 147 94.06 110.95 84.03
C CYS A 147 95.58 111.20 84.25
N PRO A 148 96.03 112.30 84.92
CA PRO A 148 97.42 112.78 84.75
C PRO A 148 98.33 112.77 86.01
N ASN A 149 99.62 113.07 85.75
CA ASN A 149 100.78 113.14 86.65
C ASN A 149 100.62 113.93 87.97
N SER A 150 101.48 113.59 88.93
CA SER A 150 102.11 114.57 89.83
C SER A 150 103.63 114.65 89.57
N GLN A 151 104.16 115.87 89.44
CA GLN A 151 105.59 116.17 89.49
C GLN A 151 105.88 117.13 90.64
N ALA A 152 106.96 116.85 91.37
CA ALA A 152 107.82 117.81 92.08
C ALA A 152 107.28 118.61 93.30
N VAL A 153 108.16 118.67 94.32
CA VAL A 153 108.28 119.71 95.37
C VAL A 153 107.30 119.64 96.56
N GLU A 154 107.74 120.24 97.67
CA GLU A 154 107.37 119.96 99.06
C GLU A 154 106.13 120.72 99.56
N GLY A 155 105.33 120.07 100.41
CA GLY A 155 104.25 120.69 101.18
C GLY A 155 103.40 119.67 101.94
N ARG A 156 103.45 119.70 103.27
CA ARG A 156 102.73 118.75 104.16
C ARG A 156 101.72 119.50 105.04
N LEU A 157 100.45 119.07 104.98
CA LEU A 157 99.31 119.30 105.90
C LEU A 157 98.13 118.44 105.37
N ASP A 158 97.14 117.98 106.13
CA ASP A 158 97.11 117.57 107.54
C ASP A 158 95.89 116.64 107.76
N THR A 159 95.92 115.78 108.78
CA THR A 159 94.98 114.66 109.06
C THR A 159 95.06 113.43 108.13
N THR A 160 94.76 112.24 108.69
CA THR A 160 94.79 110.92 108.02
C THR A 160 93.56 110.07 108.42
N PRO A 161 92.93 109.29 107.52
CA PRO A 161 91.71 108.51 107.83
C PRO A 161 91.91 107.31 108.78
N TYR A 162 90.81 106.80 109.34
CA TYR A 162 90.77 105.68 110.30
C TYR A 162 90.17 104.40 109.70
N CYS A 163 90.92 103.29 109.74
CA CYS A 163 90.60 102.01 109.06
C CYS A 163 89.86 100.99 109.95
N SER A 164 88.81 101.43 110.66
CA SER A 164 87.87 100.61 111.45
C SER A 164 88.43 99.67 112.53
N GLY A 165 89.74 99.66 112.77
CA GLY A 165 90.42 98.74 113.70
C GLY A 165 90.86 97.39 113.10
N HIS A 166 90.63 97.15 111.80
CA HIS A 166 90.97 95.89 111.10
C HIS A 166 91.87 96.13 109.87
N GLY A 167 92.70 97.18 109.94
CA GLY A 167 93.59 97.58 108.87
C GLY A 167 94.35 98.88 109.19
N ASN A 168 95.24 99.29 108.28
CA ASN A 168 96.04 100.50 108.40
C ASN A 168 96.03 101.30 107.08
N TYR A 169 96.17 102.63 107.15
CA TYR A 169 96.03 103.51 105.98
C TYR A 169 97.35 103.69 105.22
N SER A 170 97.33 103.53 103.90
CA SER A 170 98.48 103.76 103.02
C SER A 170 98.25 104.93 102.07
N ILE A 171 99.23 105.85 102.05
CA ILE A 171 99.24 107.05 101.20
C ILE A 171 99.65 106.76 99.75
N GLU A 172 100.32 105.64 99.46
CA GLU A 172 100.76 105.30 98.09
C GLU A 172 99.60 104.84 97.20
N ILE A 173 98.59 104.19 97.80
CA ILE A 173 97.36 103.76 97.14
C ILE A 173 96.12 104.57 97.57
N CYS A 174 96.32 105.56 98.45
CA CYS A 174 95.27 106.43 99.00
C CYS A 174 94.10 105.66 99.68
N GLY A 175 94.38 104.58 100.41
CA GLY A 175 93.36 103.67 100.96
C GLY A 175 93.81 102.80 102.14
N CYS A 176 92.85 102.13 102.79
CA CYS A 176 93.11 101.17 103.86
C CYS A 176 93.59 99.81 103.33
N ILE A 177 94.60 99.24 103.97
CA ILE A 177 95.07 97.86 103.77
C ILE A 177 94.50 97.01 104.91
N CYS A 178 93.82 95.91 104.58
CA CYS A 178 93.01 95.12 105.50
C CYS A 178 93.67 93.83 105.98
N GLU A 179 93.28 93.37 107.17
CA GLU A 179 93.73 92.10 107.74
C GLU A 179 93.09 90.88 107.02
N PRO A 180 93.77 89.71 106.98
CA PRO A 180 93.29 88.53 106.25
C PRO A 180 91.89 88.08 106.68
N GLY A 181 91.07 87.74 105.69
CA GLY A 181 89.65 87.41 105.87
C GLY A 181 88.71 88.59 105.70
N TRP A 182 89.21 89.83 105.82
CA TRP A 182 88.45 91.06 105.62
C TRP A 182 88.80 91.78 104.30
N LYS A 183 87.84 92.51 103.75
CA LYS A 183 87.94 93.33 102.53
C LYS A 183 87.08 94.60 102.65
N GLY A 184 87.04 95.39 101.58
CA GLY A 184 86.30 96.64 101.49
C GLY A 184 87.14 97.87 101.87
N PRO A 185 86.77 99.08 101.41
CA PRO A 185 87.65 100.27 101.45
C PRO A 185 87.99 100.79 102.86
N ASN A 186 87.28 100.34 103.90
CA ASN A 186 87.61 100.57 105.30
C ASN A 186 87.69 99.28 106.14
N CYS A 187 87.89 98.12 105.50
CA CYS A 187 88.10 96.82 106.14
C CYS A 187 86.94 96.35 107.04
N SER A 188 85.79 96.04 106.41
CA SER A 188 84.51 95.78 107.10
C SER A 188 83.66 94.63 106.53
N GLU A 189 84.07 93.97 105.43
CA GLU A 189 83.35 92.83 104.83
C GLU A 189 84.18 91.52 104.89
N PRO A 190 83.57 90.34 105.10
CA PRO A 190 84.26 89.03 105.01
C PRO A 190 84.39 88.49 103.56
N ALA A 191 85.31 87.54 103.34
CA ALA A 191 85.65 86.96 102.03
C ALA A 191 85.21 85.48 101.81
N CYS A 192 85.22 85.01 100.55
CA CYS A 192 84.77 83.67 100.11
C CYS A 192 85.85 82.87 99.35
N PRO A 193 85.80 81.52 99.33
CA PRO A 193 86.72 80.68 98.54
C PRO A 193 86.62 80.94 97.03
N HIS A 194 87.76 81.27 96.39
CA HIS A 194 87.95 81.49 94.94
C HIS A 194 86.87 82.32 94.21
N ASN A 195 86.09 83.14 94.94
CA ASN A 195 84.92 83.86 94.46
C ASN A 195 83.94 82.98 93.63
N CYS A 196 83.83 81.68 93.96
CA CYS A 196 83.03 80.69 93.22
C CYS A 196 83.33 80.63 91.70
N PHE A 197 84.58 80.92 91.32
CA PHE A 197 85.04 81.09 89.92
C PHE A 197 84.18 82.04 89.06
N ASN A 198 83.34 82.87 89.70
CA ASN A 198 82.26 83.64 89.07
C ASN A 198 81.21 82.79 88.30
N GLN A 199 81.20 81.47 88.51
CA GLN A 199 80.24 80.49 87.94
C GLN A 199 79.22 80.02 89.00
N GLY A 200 79.14 80.74 90.11
CA GLY A 200 78.15 80.55 91.17
C GLY A 200 78.07 81.76 92.10
N LEU A 201 77.07 81.77 92.98
CA LEU A 201 76.85 82.82 93.97
C LEU A 201 77.47 82.43 95.32
N CYS A 202 78.30 83.30 95.93
CA CYS A 202 78.74 83.08 97.31
C CYS A 202 77.68 83.55 98.32
N VAL A 203 77.27 82.65 99.22
CA VAL A 203 76.39 82.98 100.35
C VAL A 203 77.05 82.47 101.63
N ARG A 204 77.32 83.37 102.58
CA ARG A 204 77.89 83.06 103.91
C ARG A 204 79.18 82.22 103.87
N GLY A 205 80.00 82.37 102.83
CA GLY A 205 81.29 81.68 102.67
C GLY A 205 81.24 80.35 101.91
N LYS A 206 80.08 79.91 101.39
CA LYS A 206 79.95 78.75 100.50
C LYS A 206 79.32 79.13 99.15
N CYS A 207 79.67 78.41 98.10
CA CYS A 207 79.21 78.62 96.73
C CYS A 207 77.95 77.82 96.39
N ILE A 208 77.13 78.35 95.47
CA ILE A 208 75.99 77.69 94.84
C ILE A 208 76.11 77.92 93.33
N CYS A 209 76.11 76.85 92.53
CA CYS A 209 76.56 76.89 91.14
C CYS A 209 75.44 77.22 90.14
N ASN A 210 75.85 77.84 89.02
CA ASN A 210 74.97 78.14 87.89
C ASN A 210 74.69 76.86 87.06
N GLU A 211 73.59 76.88 86.33
CA GLU A 211 73.18 75.75 85.47
C GLU A 211 74.26 75.38 84.44
N GLY A 212 74.50 74.09 84.26
CA GLY A 212 75.63 73.55 83.50
C GLY A 212 76.91 73.33 84.31
N PHE A 213 77.02 73.85 85.55
CA PHE A 213 78.21 73.74 86.41
C PHE A 213 77.94 73.08 87.78
N THR A 214 78.98 72.45 88.34
CA THR A 214 78.94 71.68 89.59
C THR A 214 80.30 71.70 90.33
N GLY A 215 80.35 71.10 91.52
CA GLY A 215 81.52 71.11 92.43
C GLY A 215 81.39 72.13 93.58
N GLU A 216 82.29 72.06 94.58
CA GLU A 216 82.19 72.92 95.77
C GLU A 216 82.55 74.40 95.52
N ASP A 217 83.30 74.68 94.45
CA ASP A 217 83.70 76.01 93.97
C ASP A 217 83.13 76.34 92.57
N CYS A 218 82.28 75.46 92.04
CA CYS A 218 81.60 75.56 90.73
C CYS A 218 82.50 75.43 89.49
N SER A 219 83.62 74.71 89.61
CA SER A 219 84.64 74.56 88.55
C SER A 219 84.41 73.46 87.50
N GLN A 220 83.38 72.61 87.63
CA GLN A 220 83.18 71.42 86.78
C GLN A 220 81.91 71.53 85.91
N ALA A 221 81.92 71.01 84.68
CA ALA A 221 80.79 71.06 83.76
C ALA A 221 79.95 69.76 83.75
N ALA A 222 78.63 69.87 83.52
CA ALA A 222 77.69 68.74 83.46
C ALA A 222 77.40 68.27 82.02
N CYS A 223 77.02 66.99 81.85
CA CYS A 223 76.65 66.38 80.55
C CYS A 223 75.13 66.10 80.43
N PRO A 224 74.58 66.05 79.19
CA PRO A 224 73.19 65.66 78.95
C PRO A 224 72.91 64.20 79.35
N SER A 225 71.86 63.99 80.16
CA SER A 225 71.31 62.66 80.53
C SER A 225 72.34 61.62 81.04
N ASP A 226 73.49 62.08 81.54
CA ASP A 226 74.70 61.27 81.82
C ASP A 226 75.05 60.26 80.71
N CYS A 227 74.79 60.66 79.45
CA CYS A 227 74.99 59.84 78.24
C CYS A 227 74.24 58.49 78.22
N ASN A 228 73.15 58.37 79.00
CA ASN A 228 72.30 57.18 79.14
C ASN A 228 73.08 55.86 79.39
N ASP A 229 74.23 55.92 80.07
CA ASP A 229 75.20 54.83 80.24
C ASP A 229 75.80 54.22 78.94
N GLN A 230 75.37 54.65 77.74
CA GLN A 230 75.84 54.17 76.43
C GLN A 230 76.94 55.04 75.79
N GLY A 231 77.55 55.91 76.58
CA GLY A 231 78.66 56.76 76.15
C GLY A 231 79.49 57.30 77.30
N LYS A 232 80.51 58.09 76.97
CA LYS A 232 81.36 58.78 77.93
C LYS A 232 81.14 60.29 77.85
N CYS A 233 80.82 60.89 79.00
CA CYS A 233 80.83 62.33 79.19
C CYS A 233 82.26 62.89 79.06
N VAL A 234 82.48 63.81 78.12
CA VAL A 234 83.74 64.53 77.92
C VAL A 234 83.43 66.00 77.67
N ASN A 235 83.84 66.88 78.58
CA ASN A 235 83.69 68.35 78.46
C ASN A 235 82.25 68.83 78.16
N GLY A 236 81.23 68.18 78.73
CA GLY A 236 79.82 68.51 78.50
C GLY A 236 79.18 67.85 77.27
N VAL A 237 79.92 67.00 76.54
CA VAL A 237 79.44 66.30 75.33
C VAL A 237 79.56 64.78 75.52
N CYS A 238 78.58 64.03 75.02
CA CYS A 238 78.59 62.57 75.06
C CYS A 238 79.30 61.96 73.85
N VAL A 239 80.16 60.97 74.09
CA VAL A 239 80.84 60.17 73.06
C VAL A 239 80.37 58.72 73.17
N CYS A 240 79.61 58.25 72.19
CA CYS A 240 78.88 56.97 72.26
C CYS A 240 79.77 55.74 72.02
N PHE A 241 79.32 54.59 72.50
CA PHE A 241 79.92 53.29 72.18
C PHE A 241 79.48 52.77 70.80
N GLU A 242 80.22 51.80 70.24
CA GLU A 242 79.84 51.20 68.95
C GLU A 242 78.43 50.61 68.99
N GLY A 243 77.70 50.77 67.88
CA GLY A 243 76.27 50.47 67.78
C GLY A 243 75.36 51.65 68.13
N TYR A 244 75.82 52.61 68.96
CA TYR A 244 75.01 53.72 69.47
C TYR A 244 75.36 55.08 68.83
N THR A 245 74.36 55.95 68.68
CA THR A 245 74.46 57.31 68.15
C THR A 245 73.42 58.26 68.77
N GLY A 246 73.45 59.53 68.38
CA GLY A 246 72.63 60.61 68.96
C GLY A 246 73.39 61.44 70.01
N THR A 247 72.86 62.62 70.35
CA THR A 247 73.55 63.60 71.23
C THR A 247 73.68 63.16 72.69
N ASP A 248 72.90 62.17 73.09
CA ASP A 248 72.93 61.52 74.41
C ASP A 248 73.07 59.98 74.30
N CYS A 249 73.48 59.47 73.12
CA CYS A 249 73.74 58.05 72.84
C CYS A 249 72.53 57.10 72.91
N SER A 250 71.33 57.61 72.61
CA SER A 250 70.05 56.90 72.72
C SER A 250 69.58 56.09 71.50
N GLN A 251 70.34 56.00 70.40
CA GLN A 251 69.87 55.42 69.12
C GLN A 251 70.77 54.29 68.60
N GLU A 252 70.21 53.17 68.13
CA GLU A 252 70.95 51.98 67.64
C GLU A 252 71.04 51.89 66.09
N LEU A 253 72.07 51.22 65.57
CA LEU A 253 72.39 51.07 64.14
C LEU A 253 72.20 49.63 63.59
N CYS A 254 71.45 49.49 62.48
CA CYS A 254 71.29 48.20 61.78
C CYS A 254 72.54 47.81 60.98
N SER A 255 73.12 46.64 61.24
CA SER A 255 74.53 46.32 60.90
C SER A 255 74.88 46.11 59.41
N GLN A 256 73.90 45.94 58.52
CA GLN A 256 74.17 45.63 57.09
C GLN A 256 73.30 46.39 56.08
N GLY A 257 72.28 47.12 56.55
CA GLY A 257 71.27 47.75 55.70
C GLY A 257 70.26 46.73 55.12
N CYS A 258 69.05 47.21 54.84
CA CYS A 258 68.09 46.46 54.03
C CYS A 258 68.20 46.93 52.58
N SER A 259 67.93 46.03 51.63
CA SER A 259 67.82 46.37 50.22
C SER A 259 66.67 47.37 49.97
N VAL A 260 66.52 47.87 48.74
CA VAL A 260 65.36 48.67 48.34
C VAL A 260 64.01 47.92 48.43
N HIS A 261 64.04 46.63 48.77
CA HIS A 261 62.87 45.76 48.98
C HIS A 261 62.63 45.43 50.47
N GLY A 262 63.17 46.19 51.42
CA GLY A 262 62.90 45.99 52.85
C GLY A 262 63.12 47.20 53.76
N MET A 263 62.57 47.12 54.98
CA MET A 263 62.66 48.17 56.01
C MET A 263 63.31 47.62 57.28
N CYS A 264 64.25 48.34 57.90
CA CYS A 264 64.83 47.91 59.19
C CYS A 264 63.93 48.29 60.36
N VAL A 265 63.64 47.32 61.24
CA VAL A 265 62.96 47.51 62.53
C VAL A 265 63.70 46.68 63.57
N ASN A 266 64.11 47.30 64.68
CA ASN A 266 64.81 46.66 65.81
C ASN A 266 65.99 45.76 65.37
N GLY A 267 66.85 46.27 64.48
CA GLY A 267 68.03 45.56 63.98
C GLY A 267 67.77 44.47 62.93
N ARG A 268 66.52 44.25 62.50
CA ARG A 268 66.15 43.23 61.51
C ARG A 268 65.40 43.84 60.31
N CYS A 269 65.65 43.32 59.11
CA CYS A 269 64.90 43.70 57.92
C CYS A 269 63.54 42.98 57.86
N ILE A 270 62.51 43.74 57.46
CA ILE A 270 61.17 43.25 57.09
C ILE A 270 61.02 43.48 55.59
N CYS A 271 60.81 42.40 54.84
CA CYS A 271 60.81 42.43 53.38
C CYS A 271 59.44 42.81 52.79
N HIS A 272 59.47 43.37 51.59
CA HIS A 272 58.30 43.62 50.77
C HIS A 272 57.81 42.32 50.11
N GLU A 273 56.54 42.32 49.68
CA GLU A 273 55.90 41.15 49.07
C GLU A 273 56.68 40.67 47.83
N GLY A 274 56.88 39.35 47.72
CA GLY A 274 57.74 38.74 46.71
C GLY A 274 59.23 38.67 47.07
N PHE A 275 59.67 39.17 48.23
CA PHE A 275 61.08 39.14 48.66
C PHE A 275 61.30 38.52 50.05
N THR A 276 62.47 37.89 50.23
CA THR A 276 62.93 37.19 51.43
C THR A 276 64.45 37.35 51.59
N GLY A 277 65.05 36.65 52.55
CA GLY A 277 66.47 36.76 52.91
C GLY A 277 66.71 37.66 54.13
N GLN A 278 67.98 37.83 54.53
CA GLN A 278 68.33 38.61 55.74
C GLN A 278 68.37 40.12 55.49
N ASP A 279 68.66 40.52 54.25
CA ASP A 279 68.74 41.87 53.72
C ASP A 279 67.58 42.23 52.77
N CYS A 280 66.68 41.26 52.51
CA CYS A 280 65.59 41.33 51.53
C CYS A 280 66.06 41.38 50.06
N SER A 281 67.09 40.61 49.70
CA SER A 281 67.59 40.50 48.31
C SER A 281 67.19 39.22 47.56
N GLU A 282 66.48 38.27 48.19
CA GLU A 282 66.11 36.99 47.57
C GLU A 282 64.65 37.02 47.07
N PRO A 283 64.34 36.63 45.81
CA PRO A 283 62.96 36.55 45.31
C PRO A 283 62.23 35.30 45.83
N LEU A 284 60.89 35.38 45.93
CA LEU A 284 60.03 34.33 46.50
C LEU A 284 59.15 33.68 45.41
N CYS A 285 59.68 32.68 44.69
CA CYS A 285 58.91 31.93 43.70
C CYS A 285 57.99 30.85 44.30
N PRO A 286 56.83 30.53 43.67
CA PRO A 286 55.93 29.46 44.06
C PRO A 286 56.64 28.12 44.29
N ASN A 287 56.46 27.53 45.48
CA ASN A 287 57.01 26.23 45.91
C ASN A 287 58.50 25.97 45.56
N ASN A 288 59.32 27.02 45.45
CA ASN A 288 60.70 26.96 44.93
C ASN A 288 60.80 26.22 43.57
N CYS A 289 59.81 26.40 42.70
CA CYS A 289 59.67 25.72 41.42
C CYS A 289 59.77 24.18 41.52
N HIS A 290 59.32 23.62 42.64
CA HIS A 290 59.48 22.21 43.03
C HIS A 290 60.91 21.65 42.99
N ASN A 291 61.93 22.52 42.87
CA ASN A 291 63.32 22.17 42.52
C ASN A 291 63.43 21.47 41.14
N ARG A 292 62.57 21.86 40.19
CA ARG A 292 62.43 21.36 38.81
C ARG A 292 62.35 22.52 37.81
N GLY A 293 63.10 23.58 38.11
CA GLY A 293 63.10 24.82 37.35
C GLY A 293 63.87 25.90 38.09
N ARG A 294 63.97 27.07 37.46
CA ARG A 294 64.67 28.24 37.97
C ARG A 294 63.69 29.38 38.24
N CYS A 295 63.76 29.93 39.44
CA CYS A 295 63.12 31.19 39.81
C CYS A 295 63.76 32.36 39.03
N VAL A 296 62.93 33.15 38.32
CA VAL A 296 63.31 34.38 37.61
C VAL A 296 62.17 35.39 37.79
N ASP A 297 62.46 36.56 38.37
CA ASP A 297 61.51 37.66 38.53
C ASP A 297 60.15 37.28 39.18
N ASN A 298 60.20 36.32 40.13
CA ASN A 298 59.08 35.66 40.83
C ASN A 298 58.25 34.64 40.01
N GLU A 299 58.63 34.37 38.76
CA GLU A 299 58.06 33.31 37.92
C GLU A 299 58.99 32.07 37.87
N CYS A 300 58.43 30.89 37.64
CA CYS A 300 59.17 29.63 37.56
C CYS A 300 59.42 29.20 36.10
N VAL A 301 60.68 29.24 35.67
CA VAL A 301 61.11 28.72 34.37
C VAL A 301 61.46 27.24 34.52
N CYS A 302 60.59 26.35 34.06
CA CYS A 302 60.70 24.91 34.33
C CYS A 302 61.81 24.19 33.55
N ASP A 303 62.32 23.11 34.15
CA ASP A 303 63.27 22.19 33.53
C ASP A 303 62.58 21.34 32.44
N GLU A 304 63.35 20.80 31.50
CA GLU A 304 62.85 20.02 30.37
C GLU A 304 62.00 18.81 30.85
N GLY A 305 60.74 18.79 30.41
CA GLY A 305 59.74 17.79 30.83
C GLY A 305 58.75 18.27 31.89
N TYR A 306 58.90 19.47 32.46
CA TYR A 306 58.00 20.03 33.47
C TYR A 306 57.32 21.34 33.02
N THR A 307 56.14 21.62 33.59
CA THR A 307 55.31 22.81 33.30
C THR A 307 54.47 23.20 34.54
N GLY A 308 53.64 24.24 34.40
CA GLY A 308 52.79 24.79 35.46
C GLY A 308 53.50 25.89 36.28
N GLU A 309 52.72 26.70 37.01
CA GLU A 309 53.20 27.92 37.71
C GLU A 309 54.32 27.67 38.74
N ASP A 310 54.50 26.43 39.18
CA ASP A 310 55.51 26.00 40.15
C ASP A 310 56.30 24.74 39.73
N CYS A 311 56.26 24.38 38.44
CA CYS A 311 56.92 23.22 37.85
C CYS A 311 56.56 21.85 38.47
N SER A 312 55.36 21.72 39.04
CA SER A 312 54.81 20.45 39.53
C SER A 312 54.28 19.53 38.43
N GLU A 313 53.82 20.10 37.30
CA GLU A 313 53.17 19.36 36.21
C GLU A 313 54.21 18.73 35.27
N LEU A 314 53.86 17.61 34.63
CA LEU A 314 54.70 16.91 33.67
C LEU A 314 54.15 17.12 32.25
N ILE A 315 55.04 17.43 31.31
CA ILE A 315 54.68 17.56 29.90
C ILE A 315 54.39 16.16 29.34
N CYS A 316 53.11 15.84 29.13
CA CYS A 316 52.70 14.66 28.37
C CYS A 316 52.65 14.95 26.86
N PRO A 317 52.91 13.95 25.99
CA PRO A 317 52.79 14.08 24.54
C PRO A 317 51.43 14.64 24.13
N ASN A 318 51.43 15.79 23.43
CA ASN A 318 50.24 16.51 22.94
C ASN A 318 49.11 16.69 23.98
N ASP A 319 49.46 16.78 25.27
CA ASP A 319 48.54 16.77 26.42
C ASP A 319 47.47 15.66 26.36
N CYS A 320 47.88 14.49 25.86
CA CYS A 320 47.01 13.34 25.60
C CYS A 320 45.78 13.65 24.72
N PHE A 321 45.84 14.72 23.91
CA PHE A 321 44.75 15.25 23.06
C PHE A 321 43.40 15.46 23.78
N ASP A 322 43.41 15.78 25.08
CA ASP A 322 42.22 15.83 25.96
C ASP A 322 41.44 14.48 26.03
N ARG A 323 42.09 13.35 25.71
CA ARG A 323 41.48 12.01 25.51
C ARG A 323 42.18 10.90 26.28
N GLY A 324 42.90 11.29 27.33
CA GLY A 324 43.63 10.36 28.17
C GLY A 324 44.16 11.05 29.40
N ARG A 325 44.45 10.26 30.43
CA ARG A 325 45.05 10.76 31.66
C ARG A 325 46.57 10.73 31.55
N CYS A 326 47.21 11.88 31.63
CA CYS A 326 48.65 11.97 31.85
C CYS A 326 49.02 11.35 33.22
N VAL A 327 49.91 10.35 33.21
CA VAL A 327 50.49 9.77 34.44
C VAL A 327 51.98 9.54 34.21
N ASN A 328 52.82 10.28 34.95
CA ASN A 328 54.29 10.14 34.91
C ASN A 328 54.88 10.23 33.48
N GLY A 329 54.38 11.16 32.66
CA GLY A 329 54.84 11.35 31.27
C GLY A 329 54.30 10.32 30.26
N THR A 330 53.37 9.45 30.65
CA THR A 330 52.69 8.50 29.75
C THR A 330 51.19 8.79 29.72
N CYS A 331 50.59 8.82 28.53
CA CYS A 331 49.15 8.97 28.38
C CYS A 331 48.41 7.63 28.55
N PHE A 332 47.40 7.61 29.41
CA PHE A 332 46.48 6.49 29.59
C PHE A 332 45.14 6.83 28.94
N CYS A 333 44.92 6.32 27.72
CA CYS A 333 43.82 6.75 26.84
C CYS A 333 42.43 6.31 27.32
N GLU A 334 41.44 7.13 26.98
CA GLU A 334 40.02 6.83 27.15
C GLU A 334 39.52 5.79 26.13
N GLU A 335 38.35 5.19 26.41
CA GLU A 335 37.78 4.15 25.55
C GLU A 335 37.50 4.68 24.14
N GLY A 336 38.13 4.04 23.14
CA GLY A 336 38.10 4.48 21.74
C GLY A 336 39.37 5.18 21.26
N PHE A 337 40.35 5.46 22.13
CA PHE A 337 41.62 6.09 21.76
C PHE A 337 42.84 5.22 22.09
N THR A 338 43.95 5.45 21.38
CA THR A 338 45.21 4.71 21.47
C THR A 338 46.38 5.56 20.94
N GLY A 339 47.60 5.03 20.97
CA GLY A 339 48.84 5.75 20.63
C GLY A 339 49.51 6.34 21.88
N GLU A 340 50.75 6.85 21.72
CA GLU A 340 51.54 7.39 22.84
C GLU A 340 50.97 8.70 23.41
N ASP A 341 50.11 9.38 22.64
CA ASP A 341 49.47 10.67 22.93
C ASP A 341 47.93 10.62 22.85
N CYS A 342 47.33 9.43 22.72
CA CYS A 342 45.88 9.23 22.54
C CYS A 342 45.27 9.92 21.29
N GLY A 343 46.08 10.32 20.31
CA GLY A 343 45.63 10.91 19.05
C GLY A 343 45.03 9.90 18.07
N GLU A 344 45.38 8.62 18.19
CA GLU A 344 44.87 7.55 17.32
C GLU A 344 43.52 7.01 17.79
N LEU A 345 42.63 6.69 16.85
CA LEU A 345 41.34 6.06 17.14
C LEU A 345 41.45 4.54 17.13
N THR A 346 41.04 3.90 18.21
CA THR A 346 41.01 2.43 18.37
C THR A 346 39.95 1.81 17.46
N CYS A 347 40.38 0.95 16.53
CA CYS A 347 39.46 0.24 15.66
C CYS A 347 38.77 -0.95 16.34
N PRO A 348 37.48 -1.23 16.02
CA PRO A 348 36.72 -2.37 16.54
C PRO A 348 37.48 -3.70 16.43
N ASN A 349 37.63 -4.41 17.55
CA ASN A 349 38.31 -5.71 17.67
C ASN A 349 39.69 -5.80 16.97
N ASN A 350 40.41 -4.68 16.82
CA ASN A 350 41.64 -4.58 16.01
C ASN A 350 41.48 -5.19 14.59
N CYS A 351 40.31 -4.96 13.99
CA CYS A 351 39.89 -5.49 12.69
C CYS A 351 39.99 -7.01 12.54
N ASN A 352 39.96 -7.76 13.67
CA ASN A 352 40.16 -9.21 13.76
C ASN A 352 41.44 -9.73 13.04
N GLY A 353 42.42 -8.86 12.77
CA GLY A 353 43.57 -9.17 11.90
C GLY A 353 43.24 -9.32 10.40
N ASN A 354 41.99 -9.12 10.00
CA ASN A 354 41.48 -9.26 8.62
C ASN A 354 41.31 -7.91 7.91
N GLY A 355 41.86 -6.83 8.45
CA GLY A 355 41.81 -5.49 7.87
C GLY A 355 42.87 -4.56 8.45
N ARG A 356 42.97 -3.36 7.87
CA ARG A 356 43.80 -2.26 8.36
C ARG A 356 42.93 -1.24 9.10
N CYS A 357 43.38 -0.75 10.24
CA CYS A 357 42.75 0.39 10.91
C CYS A 357 43.10 1.70 10.18
N GLU A 358 42.10 2.51 9.84
CA GLU A 358 42.27 3.89 9.35
C GLU A 358 41.25 4.80 10.05
N ASN A 359 41.73 5.73 10.87
CA ASN A 359 40.90 6.70 11.61
C ASN A 359 39.74 6.06 12.41
N GLY A 360 40.00 4.93 13.09
CA GLY A 360 38.99 4.21 13.88
C GLY A 360 38.05 3.31 13.07
N LEU A 361 38.13 3.32 11.74
CA LEU A 361 37.37 2.44 10.86
C LEU A 361 38.24 1.29 10.34
N CYS A 362 37.69 0.07 10.33
CA CYS A 362 38.36 -1.08 9.75
C CYS A 362 38.17 -1.15 8.23
N VAL A 363 39.28 -1.05 7.49
CA VAL A 363 39.33 -1.27 6.04
C VAL A 363 39.72 -2.72 5.79
N CYS A 364 38.71 -3.55 5.53
CA CYS A 364 38.88 -5.00 5.41
C CYS A 364 39.69 -5.43 4.18
N TYR A 365 40.52 -6.45 4.37
CA TYR A 365 41.22 -7.14 3.29
C TYR A 365 40.24 -7.93 2.39
N GLU A 366 40.73 -8.35 1.23
CA GLU A 366 39.93 -9.09 0.26
C GLU A 366 39.35 -10.38 0.89
N GLY A 367 38.06 -10.63 0.64
CA GLY A 367 37.32 -11.73 1.26
C GLY A 367 36.65 -11.42 2.61
N PHE A 368 36.83 -10.22 3.17
CA PHE A 368 36.20 -9.82 4.45
C PHE A 368 35.33 -8.55 4.33
N VAL A 369 34.39 -8.40 5.27
CA VAL A 369 33.42 -7.29 5.45
C VAL A 369 33.03 -7.15 6.94
N GLY A 370 32.16 -6.18 7.26
CA GLY A 370 31.72 -5.89 8.63
C GLY A 370 32.61 -4.84 9.31
N ASP A 371 32.06 -4.14 10.30
CA ASP A 371 32.68 -2.96 10.95
C ASP A 371 34.01 -3.29 11.67
N ASP A 372 34.25 -4.57 11.96
CA ASP A 372 35.46 -5.12 12.59
C ASP A 372 36.17 -6.17 11.71
N CYS A 373 35.76 -6.35 10.45
CA CYS A 373 36.27 -7.37 9.53
C CYS A 373 36.20 -8.83 10.02
N SER A 374 35.33 -9.16 10.98
CA SER A 374 35.06 -10.54 11.39
C SER A 374 34.29 -11.36 10.34
N GLU A 375 33.49 -10.70 9.50
CA GLU A 375 32.62 -11.37 8.54
C GLU A 375 33.33 -11.70 7.23
N LYS A 376 33.15 -12.93 6.73
CA LYS A 376 33.62 -13.32 5.40
C LYS A 376 32.62 -12.92 4.31
N ARG A 377 33.10 -12.17 3.32
CA ARG A 377 32.37 -11.73 2.13
C ARG A 377 31.91 -12.94 1.32
N CYS A 378 30.62 -13.01 1.01
CA CYS A 378 30.10 -14.06 0.13
C CYS A 378 30.24 -13.71 -1.37
N PRO A 379 30.38 -14.71 -2.26
CA PRO A 379 30.36 -14.54 -3.70
C PRO A 379 29.14 -13.73 -4.18
N LYS A 380 29.40 -12.59 -4.84
CA LYS A 380 28.41 -11.61 -5.37
C LYS A 380 27.23 -11.30 -4.42
N ASP A 381 27.48 -11.27 -3.11
CA ASP A 381 26.45 -11.09 -2.08
C ASP A 381 25.24 -12.04 -2.24
N CYS A 382 25.53 -13.28 -2.64
CA CYS A 382 24.56 -14.33 -2.95
C CYS A 382 23.46 -13.89 -3.93
N HIS A 383 23.73 -12.92 -4.81
CA HIS A 383 22.76 -12.25 -5.69
C HIS A 383 21.48 -11.75 -4.99
N ASN A 384 21.50 -11.50 -3.67
CA ASN A 384 20.31 -11.26 -2.83
C ASN A 384 19.27 -12.41 -2.89
N ARG A 385 19.73 -13.64 -3.18
CA ARG A 385 18.96 -14.89 -3.38
C ARG A 385 19.39 -16.02 -2.44
N GLY A 386 20.17 -15.69 -1.42
CA GLY A 386 20.63 -16.63 -0.40
C GLY A 386 21.15 -15.90 0.84
N ARG A 387 21.30 -16.64 1.93
CA ARG A 387 21.91 -16.13 3.16
C ARG A 387 23.42 -16.40 3.12
N CYS A 388 24.24 -15.37 3.35
CA CYS A 388 25.66 -15.56 3.58
C CYS A 388 25.91 -16.22 4.95
N VAL A 389 26.72 -17.28 4.99
CA VAL A 389 27.18 -17.94 6.23
C VAL A 389 28.65 -18.32 6.06
N GLY A 390 29.55 -17.66 6.81
CA GLY A 390 30.98 -17.99 6.83
C GLY A 390 31.71 -17.80 5.48
N GLY A 391 31.21 -16.93 4.60
CA GLY A 391 31.73 -16.72 3.24
C GLY A 391 31.16 -17.69 2.19
N ARG A 392 30.21 -18.56 2.55
CA ARG A 392 29.47 -19.42 1.62
C ARG A 392 28.00 -19.02 1.57
N CYS A 393 27.42 -19.01 0.37
CA CYS A 393 25.99 -18.78 0.21
C CYS A 393 25.15 -20.03 0.51
N ILE A 394 24.08 -19.84 1.28
CA ILE A 394 22.98 -20.80 1.45
C ILE A 394 21.78 -20.26 0.68
N CYS A 395 21.56 -20.78 -0.54
CA CYS A 395 20.54 -20.26 -1.44
C CYS A 395 19.11 -20.50 -0.93
N HIS A 396 18.22 -19.58 -1.27
CA HIS A 396 16.79 -19.74 -1.10
C HIS A 396 16.24 -20.79 -2.09
N GLU A 397 15.01 -21.25 -1.88
CA GLU A 397 14.36 -22.18 -2.82
C GLU A 397 14.27 -21.58 -4.23
N GLY A 398 14.38 -22.44 -5.24
CA GLY A 398 14.51 -22.03 -6.63
C GLY A 398 15.92 -21.60 -7.06
N TYR A 399 16.92 -21.54 -6.17
CA TYR A 399 18.28 -21.10 -6.51
C TYR A 399 19.40 -22.10 -6.13
N MET A 400 20.54 -21.99 -6.83
CA MET A 400 21.77 -22.78 -6.66
C MET A 400 23.00 -22.05 -7.26
N GLY A 401 24.14 -22.73 -7.36
CA GLY A 401 25.44 -22.12 -7.66
C GLY A 401 26.12 -21.56 -6.40
N GLU A 402 27.41 -21.22 -6.49
CA GLU A 402 28.19 -20.72 -5.34
C GLU A 402 27.77 -19.32 -4.86
N ASP A 403 27.11 -18.55 -5.73
CA ASP A 403 26.64 -17.18 -5.51
C ASP A 403 25.10 -17.05 -5.63
N CYS A 404 24.36 -18.15 -5.68
CA CYS A 404 22.89 -18.19 -5.86
C CYS A 404 22.36 -17.48 -7.13
N GLY A 405 23.22 -17.28 -8.13
CA GLY A 405 22.82 -16.71 -9.43
C GLY A 405 22.05 -17.70 -10.32
N GLU A 406 22.34 -18.99 -10.18
CA GLU A 406 21.72 -20.06 -10.97
C GLU A 406 20.32 -20.37 -10.45
N LEU A 407 19.37 -20.56 -11.36
CA LEU A 407 18.03 -21.05 -11.04
C LEU A 407 18.05 -22.58 -10.97
N ARG A 408 17.61 -23.14 -9.85
CA ARG A 408 17.51 -24.59 -9.64
C ARG A 408 16.32 -25.15 -10.39
N CYS A 409 16.57 -25.96 -11.41
CA CYS A 409 15.50 -26.68 -12.10
C CYS A 409 14.86 -27.78 -11.22
N PRO A 410 13.56 -28.05 -11.40
CA PRO A 410 12.86 -29.17 -10.76
C PRO A 410 13.62 -30.49 -10.90
N ASN A 411 13.83 -31.20 -9.79
CA ASN A 411 14.50 -32.52 -9.68
C ASN A 411 15.77 -32.73 -10.54
N ASN A 412 16.55 -31.66 -10.82
CA ASN A 412 17.67 -31.71 -11.77
C ASN A 412 17.30 -32.27 -13.16
N CYS A 413 16.08 -31.97 -13.61
CA CYS A 413 15.47 -32.51 -14.82
C CYS A 413 15.47 -34.04 -14.90
N ASN A 414 15.47 -34.74 -13.74
CA ASN A 414 15.68 -36.18 -13.58
C ASN A 414 16.90 -36.76 -14.32
N ASN A 415 17.82 -35.91 -14.78
CA ASN A 415 18.90 -36.24 -15.72
C ASN A 415 18.41 -36.71 -17.12
N HIS A 416 17.20 -36.31 -17.50
CA HIS A 416 16.51 -36.52 -18.79
C HIS A 416 16.18 -35.18 -19.48
N GLY A 417 17.03 -34.17 -19.30
CA GLY A 417 16.90 -32.87 -19.93
C GLY A 417 17.95 -31.86 -19.48
N LEU A 418 18.06 -30.76 -20.22
CA LEU A 418 18.94 -29.64 -19.93
C LEU A 418 18.23 -28.58 -19.08
N CYS A 419 18.83 -28.19 -17.97
CA CYS A 419 18.35 -27.06 -17.17
C CYS A 419 18.68 -25.72 -17.84
N VAL A 420 17.66 -24.93 -18.21
CA VAL A 420 17.79 -23.62 -18.85
C VAL A 420 16.94 -22.59 -18.11
N ASN A 421 17.58 -21.61 -17.46
CA ASN A 421 16.91 -20.55 -16.70
C ASN A 421 15.87 -21.05 -15.67
N GLY A 422 16.13 -22.19 -15.02
CA GLY A 422 15.22 -22.79 -14.02
C GLY A 422 14.10 -23.65 -14.59
N GLN A 423 13.95 -23.73 -15.92
CA GLN A 423 13.03 -24.62 -16.60
C GLN A 423 13.79 -25.78 -17.25
N CYS A 424 13.24 -26.98 -17.20
CA CYS A 424 13.82 -28.13 -17.89
C CYS A 424 13.44 -28.15 -19.38
N VAL A 425 14.43 -28.35 -20.24
CA VAL A 425 14.28 -28.67 -21.65
C VAL A 425 14.52 -30.17 -21.81
N CYS A 426 13.45 -30.95 -21.88
CA CYS A 426 13.54 -32.41 -21.82
C CYS A 426 14.16 -33.03 -23.07
N ASP A 427 14.86 -34.14 -22.85
CA ASP A 427 15.41 -34.99 -23.90
C ASP A 427 14.29 -35.69 -24.68
N GLU A 428 14.62 -36.21 -25.86
CA GLU A 428 13.67 -36.93 -26.71
C GLU A 428 13.10 -38.15 -25.98
N GLY A 429 11.77 -38.25 -25.93
CA GLY A 429 11.04 -39.26 -25.15
C GLY A 429 10.60 -38.83 -23.75
N PHE A 430 10.92 -37.62 -23.29
CA PHE A 430 10.53 -37.12 -21.95
C PHE A 430 9.68 -35.84 -22.00
N ILE A 431 8.88 -35.64 -20.93
CA ILE A 431 7.96 -34.52 -20.65
C ILE A 431 7.83 -34.28 -19.14
N GLY A 432 7.01 -33.30 -18.73
CA GLY A 432 6.87 -32.84 -17.34
C GLY A 432 7.78 -31.65 -17.02
N GLU A 433 7.50 -30.91 -15.95
CA GLU A 433 8.29 -29.74 -15.53
C GLU A 433 9.72 -30.11 -15.10
N ASP A 434 9.93 -31.37 -14.74
CA ASP A 434 11.19 -31.96 -14.28
C ASP A 434 11.70 -33.10 -15.19
N CYS A 435 11.10 -33.30 -16.36
CA CYS A 435 11.42 -34.41 -17.28
C CYS A 435 11.32 -35.83 -16.69
N GLY A 436 10.62 -36.02 -15.56
CA GLY A 436 10.40 -37.32 -14.94
C GLY A 436 9.32 -38.16 -15.63
N GLU A 437 8.53 -37.59 -16.53
CA GLU A 437 7.43 -38.26 -17.22
C GLU A 437 7.88 -38.74 -18.61
N LEU A 438 7.62 -40.01 -18.93
CA LEU A 438 7.84 -40.57 -20.26
C LEU A 438 6.76 -40.09 -21.22
N ARG A 439 7.17 -39.54 -22.36
CA ARG A 439 6.30 -39.03 -23.43
C ARG A 439 5.58 -40.18 -24.12
N CYS A 440 4.27 -40.30 -23.90
CA CYS A 440 3.47 -41.25 -24.66
C CYS A 440 3.31 -40.84 -26.14
N PRO A 441 3.22 -41.81 -27.07
CA PRO A 441 2.89 -41.58 -28.48
C PRO A 441 1.64 -40.70 -28.65
N ASN A 442 1.77 -39.63 -29.44
CA ASN A 442 0.73 -38.65 -29.80
C ASN A 442 -0.19 -38.19 -28.64
N ASP A 443 0.33 -38.11 -27.41
CA ASP A 443 -0.44 -37.78 -26.19
C ASP A 443 -1.69 -38.68 -26.00
N CYS A 444 -1.55 -39.96 -26.38
CA CYS A 444 -2.62 -40.95 -26.45
C CYS A 444 -3.88 -40.44 -27.19
N HIS A 445 -3.72 -39.54 -28.17
CA HIS A 445 -4.78 -38.81 -28.87
C HIS A 445 -5.83 -38.15 -27.95
N ASN A 446 -5.50 -37.88 -26.68
CA ASN A 446 -6.43 -37.48 -25.62
C ASN A 446 -7.61 -38.47 -25.45
N ARG A 447 -7.35 -39.76 -25.70
CA ARG A 447 -8.28 -40.91 -25.70
C ARG A 447 -7.73 -42.11 -24.90
N GLY A 448 -6.68 -41.89 -24.12
CA GLY A 448 -6.06 -42.88 -23.27
C GLY A 448 -5.29 -42.20 -22.14
N ARG A 449 -4.92 -42.98 -21.12
CA ARG A 449 -4.05 -42.53 -20.05
C ARG A 449 -2.60 -42.88 -20.40
N CYS A 450 -1.68 -41.93 -20.28
CA CYS A 450 -0.26 -42.25 -20.35
C CYS A 450 0.20 -42.98 -19.08
N VAL A 451 0.82 -44.15 -19.24
CA VAL A 451 1.38 -44.96 -18.15
C VAL A 451 2.77 -45.45 -18.57
N ASN A 452 3.81 -44.93 -17.92
CA ASN A 452 5.22 -45.28 -18.20
C ASN A 452 5.62 -45.20 -19.69
N GLY A 453 5.10 -44.21 -20.43
CA GLY A 453 5.38 -44.03 -21.86
C GLY A 453 4.52 -44.89 -22.82
N GLN A 454 3.63 -45.73 -22.30
CA GLN A 454 2.66 -46.50 -23.09
C GLN A 454 1.23 -46.01 -22.83
N CYS A 455 0.36 -46.05 -23.84
CA CYS A 455 -1.02 -45.60 -23.72
C CYS A 455 -1.99 -46.70 -23.25
N GLU A 456 -2.66 -46.45 -22.12
CA GLU A 456 -3.81 -47.21 -21.63
C GLU A 456 -5.10 -46.60 -22.21
N CYS A 457 -5.54 -47.09 -23.37
CA CYS A 457 -6.67 -46.53 -24.10
C CYS A 457 -8.00 -46.64 -23.37
N HIS A 458 -8.83 -45.60 -23.50
CA HIS A 458 -10.21 -45.61 -23.01
C HIS A 458 -11.08 -46.59 -23.84
N GLU A 459 -12.26 -46.95 -23.31
CA GLU A 459 -13.20 -47.80 -24.04
C GLU A 459 -13.55 -47.20 -25.41
N GLY A 460 -13.63 -48.07 -26.42
CA GLY A 460 -13.80 -47.66 -27.82
C GLY A 460 -12.50 -47.35 -28.58
N PHE A 461 -11.31 -47.39 -27.94
CA PHE A 461 -10.03 -47.11 -28.61
C PHE A 461 -9.00 -48.24 -28.49
N ILE A 462 -8.06 -48.28 -29.45
CA ILE A 462 -6.91 -49.19 -29.60
C ILE A 462 -5.74 -48.48 -30.31
N GLY A 463 -4.64 -49.20 -30.57
CA GLY A 463 -3.40 -48.66 -31.13
C GLY A 463 -2.46 -48.11 -30.06
N ASP A 464 -1.16 -48.03 -30.36
CA ASP A 464 -0.11 -47.61 -29.39
C ASP A 464 -0.27 -46.15 -28.91
N ASP A 465 -1.11 -45.37 -29.60
CA ASP A 465 -1.41 -43.96 -29.33
C ASP A 465 -2.91 -43.65 -29.19
N CYS A 466 -3.77 -44.66 -29.08
CA CYS A 466 -5.24 -44.54 -29.00
C CYS A 466 -5.93 -43.75 -30.13
N GLY A 467 -5.26 -43.54 -31.27
CA GLY A 467 -5.84 -42.91 -32.45
C GLY A 467 -6.88 -43.79 -33.14
N GLU A 468 -6.70 -45.11 -33.08
CA GLU A 468 -7.55 -46.11 -33.71
C GLU A 468 -8.84 -46.36 -32.88
N LEU A 469 -9.98 -46.43 -33.58
CA LEU A 469 -11.26 -46.80 -32.98
C LEU A 469 -11.41 -48.32 -32.97
N ARG A 470 -11.72 -48.88 -31.80
CA ARG A 470 -11.96 -50.30 -31.57
C ARG A 470 -13.24 -50.74 -32.27
N CYS A 471 -13.13 -51.53 -33.32
CA CYS A 471 -14.30 -52.15 -33.93
C CYS A 471 -14.90 -53.27 -33.06
N PRO A 472 -16.23 -53.49 -33.15
CA PRO A 472 -16.91 -54.63 -32.53
C PRO A 472 -16.22 -55.97 -32.86
N ASN A 473 -15.91 -56.76 -31.81
CA ASN A 473 -15.31 -58.11 -31.87
C ASN A 473 -14.16 -58.32 -32.89
N ASP A 474 -13.31 -57.32 -33.15
CA ASP A 474 -12.24 -57.39 -34.17
C ASP A 474 -12.80 -57.77 -35.57
N CYS A 475 -14.02 -57.33 -35.86
CA CYS A 475 -14.83 -57.71 -37.02
C CYS A 475 -14.92 -59.23 -37.24
N ASN A 476 -14.83 -60.02 -36.17
CA ASN A 476 -14.67 -61.49 -36.14
C ASN A 476 -13.58 -62.02 -37.10
N LYS A 477 -12.66 -61.17 -37.55
CA LYS A 477 -11.68 -61.40 -38.64
C LYS A 477 -12.32 -61.67 -40.01
N GLN A 478 -13.61 -61.37 -40.16
CA GLN A 478 -14.41 -61.49 -41.38
C GLN A 478 -14.78 -60.12 -41.98
N GLY A 479 -14.11 -59.06 -41.55
CA GLY A 479 -14.22 -57.71 -42.13
C GLY A 479 -12.99 -56.87 -41.86
N LEU A 480 -12.93 -55.70 -42.49
CA LEU A 480 -11.94 -54.66 -42.25
C LEU A 480 -12.50 -53.64 -41.24
N CYS A 481 -11.75 -53.33 -40.18
CA CYS A 481 -12.09 -52.25 -39.28
C CYS A 481 -11.82 -50.89 -39.94
N VAL A 482 -12.83 -50.03 -40.06
CA VAL A 482 -12.71 -48.68 -40.64
C VAL A 482 -13.42 -47.68 -39.73
N ASN A 483 -12.66 -46.80 -39.08
CA ASN A 483 -13.18 -45.76 -38.17
C ASN A 483 -14.12 -46.30 -37.08
N GLY A 484 -13.84 -47.50 -36.53
CA GLY A 484 -14.66 -48.13 -35.48
C GLY A 484 -15.88 -48.90 -35.97
N GLN A 485 -16.16 -48.89 -37.28
CA GLN A 485 -17.22 -49.67 -37.90
C GLN A 485 -16.60 -50.80 -38.75
N CYS A 486 -17.21 -51.98 -38.72
CA CYS A 486 -16.75 -53.11 -39.54
C CYS A 486 -17.29 -53.03 -40.97
N VAL A 487 -16.39 -53.20 -41.94
CA VAL A 487 -16.70 -53.37 -43.36
C VAL A 487 -16.51 -54.84 -43.70
N CYS A 488 -17.60 -55.60 -43.71
CA CYS A 488 -17.55 -57.06 -43.87
C CYS A 488 -17.09 -57.50 -45.26
N TYR A 489 -16.34 -58.61 -45.28
CA TYR A 489 -15.99 -59.31 -46.51
C TYR A 489 -17.22 -60.00 -47.12
N GLU A 490 -17.12 -60.41 -48.39
CA GLU A 490 -18.22 -61.14 -49.05
C GLU A 490 -18.60 -62.41 -48.27
N GLY A 491 -19.90 -62.66 -48.19
CA GLY A 491 -20.47 -63.72 -47.36
C GLY A 491 -20.77 -63.33 -45.90
N TYR A 492 -20.44 -62.12 -45.44
CA TYR A 492 -20.67 -61.69 -44.05
C TYR A 492 -21.50 -60.41 -43.92
N THR A 493 -22.10 -60.22 -42.74
CA THR A 493 -23.00 -59.12 -42.35
C THR A 493 -23.01 -58.95 -40.82
N GLY A 494 -23.79 -57.99 -40.31
CA GLY A 494 -23.86 -57.62 -38.88
C GLY A 494 -22.83 -56.55 -38.49
N GLU A 495 -23.00 -55.92 -37.32
CA GLU A 495 -22.16 -54.81 -36.86
C GLU A 495 -20.69 -55.20 -36.60
N ASP A 496 -20.44 -56.50 -36.37
CA ASP A 496 -19.15 -57.09 -36.08
C ASP A 496 -18.72 -58.15 -37.11
N CYS A 497 -19.43 -58.28 -38.24
CA CYS A 497 -19.22 -59.30 -39.26
C CYS A 497 -19.27 -60.76 -38.78
N GLY A 498 -19.84 -61.03 -37.59
CA GLY A 498 -20.02 -62.38 -37.06
C GLY A 498 -21.16 -63.17 -37.73
N GLU A 499 -22.04 -62.50 -38.46
CA GLU A 499 -23.20 -63.10 -39.11
C GLU A 499 -22.88 -63.45 -40.58
N LEU A 500 -23.32 -64.62 -41.04
CA LEU A 500 -23.24 -65.00 -42.45
C LEU A 500 -24.36 -64.32 -43.24
N ARG A 501 -24.02 -63.72 -44.36
CA ARG A 501 -24.96 -63.02 -45.25
C ARG A 501 -25.75 -64.04 -46.08
N CYS A 502 -27.04 -64.17 -45.78
CA CYS A 502 -27.96 -64.96 -46.61
C CYS A 502 -28.34 -64.25 -47.93
N PRO A 503 -28.71 -65.02 -48.98
CA PRO A 503 -29.23 -64.48 -50.24
C PRO A 503 -30.44 -63.55 -50.04
N GLU A 504 -30.35 -62.33 -50.58
CA GLU A 504 -31.37 -61.26 -50.52
C GLU A 504 -32.08 -61.09 -49.15
N ASP A 505 -31.34 -61.29 -48.04
CA ASP A 505 -31.86 -61.25 -46.66
C ASP A 505 -33.13 -62.12 -46.47
N CYS A 506 -33.15 -63.27 -47.14
CA CYS A 506 -34.28 -64.21 -47.21
C CYS A 506 -35.61 -63.53 -47.61
N HIS A 507 -35.54 -62.43 -48.40
CA HIS A 507 -36.67 -61.56 -48.75
C HIS A 507 -37.53 -61.09 -47.55
N ASN A 508 -36.97 -61.13 -46.33
CA ASN A 508 -37.70 -60.94 -45.06
C ASN A 508 -38.90 -61.91 -44.89
N ARG A 509 -38.73 -63.16 -45.37
CA ARG A 509 -39.73 -64.26 -45.41
C ARG A 509 -39.13 -65.61 -44.98
N GLY A 510 -38.15 -65.56 -44.10
CA GLY A 510 -37.42 -66.71 -43.60
C GLY A 510 -36.37 -66.29 -42.59
N ARG A 511 -35.58 -67.25 -42.13
CA ARG A 511 -34.50 -67.04 -41.17
C ARG A 511 -33.17 -67.40 -41.80
N CYS A 512 -32.15 -66.56 -41.61
CA CYS A 512 -30.80 -66.91 -42.00
C CYS A 512 -30.20 -67.90 -40.98
N VAL A 513 -29.79 -69.08 -41.45
CA VAL A 513 -29.17 -70.14 -40.65
C VAL A 513 -27.95 -70.64 -41.40
N GLU A 514 -26.76 -70.45 -40.82
CA GLU A 514 -25.46 -70.84 -41.40
C GLU A 514 -25.24 -70.33 -42.85
N GLY A 515 -25.77 -69.14 -43.18
CA GLY A 515 -25.65 -68.52 -44.51
C GLY A 515 -26.67 -69.02 -45.55
N ARG A 516 -27.63 -69.86 -45.16
CA ARG A 516 -28.76 -70.32 -45.98
C ARG A 516 -30.10 -69.88 -45.38
N CYS A 517 -31.07 -69.58 -46.23
CA CYS A 517 -32.42 -69.26 -45.78
C CYS A 517 -33.25 -70.51 -45.41
N GLU A 518 -33.85 -70.49 -44.22
CA GLU A 518 -34.96 -71.36 -43.83
C GLU A 518 -36.27 -70.58 -43.99
N CYS A 519 -37.05 -70.88 -45.03
CA CYS A 519 -38.21 -70.08 -45.40
C CYS A 519 -39.42 -70.25 -44.46
N ASP A 520 -40.16 -69.16 -44.26
CA ASP A 520 -41.44 -69.18 -43.57
C ASP A 520 -42.51 -69.92 -44.38
N ASN A 521 -43.51 -70.48 -43.69
CA ASN A 521 -44.60 -71.23 -44.32
C ASN A 521 -45.31 -70.39 -45.40
N GLY A 522 -45.26 -70.86 -46.65
CA GLY A 522 -45.76 -70.14 -47.83
C GLY A 522 -44.66 -69.70 -48.80
N PHE A 523 -43.38 -69.82 -48.44
CA PHE A 523 -42.25 -69.42 -49.27
C PHE A 523 -41.22 -70.54 -49.50
N THR A 524 -40.44 -70.42 -50.58
CA THR A 524 -39.43 -71.38 -51.03
C THR A 524 -38.36 -70.67 -51.89
N GLY A 525 -37.35 -71.40 -52.34
CA GLY A 525 -36.18 -70.86 -53.04
C GLY A 525 -35.00 -70.62 -52.09
N GLU A 526 -33.81 -70.33 -52.64
CA GLU A 526 -32.59 -70.13 -51.84
C GLU A 526 -32.60 -68.81 -51.04
N ASP A 527 -33.50 -67.90 -51.40
CA ASP A 527 -33.67 -66.53 -50.89
C ASP A 527 -35.10 -66.25 -50.38
N CYS A 528 -35.97 -67.26 -50.31
CA CYS A 528 -37.41 -67.16 -49.97
C CYS A 528 -38.22 -66.14 -50.81
N GLY A 529 -37.73 -65.77 -52.00
CA GLY A 529 -38.41 -64.90 -52.94
C GLY A 529 -39.64 -65.57 -53.57
N GLU A 530 -39.59 -66.89 -53.76
CA GLU A 530 -40.65 -67.68 -54.39
C GLU A 530 -41.75 -68.08 -53.40
N LEU A 531 -42.99 -68.22 -53.88
CA LEU A 531 -44.12 -68.71 -53.09
C LEU A 531 -44.22 -70.24 -53.21
N SER A 532 -44.17 -70.96 -52.09
CA SER A 532 -44.31 -72.42 -52.04
C SER A 532 -45.73 -72.84 -52.37
N CYS A 533 -45.90 -73.80 -53.29
CA CYS A 533 -47.23 -74.32 -53.62
C CYS A 533 -47.74 -75.38 -52.62
N PRO A 534 -49.06 -75.44 -52.38
CA PRO A 534 -49.69 -76.48 -51.56
C PRO A 534 -49.27 -77.90 -51.98
N ASN A 535 -48.72 -78.67 -51.03
CA ASN A 535 -48.29 -80.06 -51.17
C ASN A 535 -47.45 -80.39 -52.42
N ASP A 536 -46.61 -79.45 -52.91
CA ASP A 536 -45.84 -79.59 -54.17
C ASP A 536 -46.74 -79.94 -55.38
N CYS A 537 -47.98 -79.42 -55.38
CA CYS A 537 -49.03 -79.77 -56.34
C CYS A 537 -49.24 -81.29 -56.50
N HIS A 538 -48.95 -82.05 -55.44
CA HIS A 538 -48.89 -83.51 -55.40
C HIS A 538 -48.10 -84.16 -56.55
N GLN A 539 -47.18 -83.44 -57.19
CA GLN A 539 -46.50 -83.81 -58.46
C GLN A 539 -47.44 -84.02 -59.67
N HIS A 540 -48.71 -83.61 -59.54
CA HIS A 540 -49.77 -83.68 -60.57
C HIS A 540 -50.15 -82.30 -61.12
N GLY A 541 -49.28 -81.31 -60.94
CA GLY A 541 -49.42 -79.96 -61.49
C GLY A 541 -48.09 -79.19 -61.45
N ARG A 542 -48.10 -77.99 -62.01
CA ARG A 542 -46.95 -77.06 -61.96
C ARG A 542 -47.23 -75.94 -60.97
N CYS A 543 -46.25 -75.63 -60.12
CA CYS A 543 -46.31 -74.44 -59.28
C CYS A 543 -46.06 -73.18 -60.11
N ILE A 544 -46.95 -72.18 -60.00
CA ILE A 544 -46.77 -70.86 -60.58
C ILE A 544 -47.24 -69.83 -59.55
N ASN A 545 -46.31 -69.02 -59.02
CA ASN A 545 -46.57 -67.96 -58.04
C ASN A 545 -47.41 -68.45 -56.82
N GLY A 546 -47.03 -69.56 -56.21
CA GLY A 546 -47.73 -70.15 -55.04
C GLY A 546 -49.04 -70.85 -55.37
N ARG A 547 -49.46 -70.91 -56.64
CA ARG A 547 -50.67 -71.60 -57.08
C ARG A 547 -50.36 -72.78 -57.98
N CYS A 548 -51.01 -73.91 -57.71
CA CYS A 548 -50.91 -75.07 -58.57
C CYS A 548 -51.76 -74.93 -59.84
N VAL A 549 -51.14 -75.27 -60.98
CA VAL A 549 -51.79 -75.44 -62.29
C VAL A 549 -51.76 -76.93 -62.63
N CYS A 550 -52.88 -77.60 -62.41
CA CYS A 550 -52.97 -79.06 -62.49
C CYS A 550 -52.83 -79.60 -63.92
N HIS A 551 -52.30 -80.82 -64.02
CA HIS A 551 -52.28 -81.61 -65.23
C HIS A 551 -53.66 -82.23 -65.52
N GLU A 552 -53.90 -82.61 -66.78
CA GLU A 552 -55.22 -83.10 -67.20
C GLU A 552 -55.67 -84.31 -66.37
N GLY A 553 -56.91 -84.27 -65.90
CA GLY A 553 -57.50 -85.28 -65.01
C GLY A 553 -57.39 -84.97 -63.51
N PHE A 554 -56.65 -83.95 -63.10
CA PHE A 554 -56.44 -83.57 -61.69
C PHE A 554 -57.00 -82.17 -61.37
N MET A 555 -57.53 -82.01 -60.15
CA MET A 555 -58.06 -80.75 -59.61
C MET A 555 -57.83 -80.63 -58.09
N GLY A 556 -58.33 -79.53 -57.50
CA GLY A 556 -58.01 -79.13 -56.12
C GLY A 556 -56.92 -78.04 -56.09
N GLU A 557 -56.73 -77.40 -54.94
CA GLU A 557 -55.74 -76.32 -54.77
C GLU A 557 -54.29 -76.83 -54.77
N ASP A 558 -54.13 -78.13 -54.52
CA ASP A 558 -52.89 -78.90 -54.50
C ASP A 558 -52.85 -80.03 -55.56
N CYS A 559 -53.79 -80.02 -56.52
CA CYS A 559 -53.95 -81.04 -57.57
C CYS A 559 -54.14 -82.49 -57.09
N ARG A 560 -54.58 -82.70 -55.84
CA ARG A 560 -54.77 -84.04 -55.25
C ARG A 560 -55.96 -84.83 -55.79
N GLU A 561 -57.00 -84.15 -56.29
CA GLU A 561 -58.29 -84.78 -56.61
C GLU A 561 -58.32 -85.28 -58.06
N SER A 562 -58.56 -86.59 -58.26
CA SER A 562 -58.72 -87.17 -59.59
C SER A 562 -60.17 -87.09 -60.09
N CYS A 563 -60.36 -86.46 -61.25
CA CYS A 563 -61.68 -86.24 -61.85
C CYS A 563 -62.31 -87.55 -62.35
N SER A 564 -63.34 -88.04 -61.66
CA SER A 564 -64.23 -89.10 -62.14
C SER A 564 -65.68 -88.59 -62.25
N TRP A 565 -66.37 -88.96 -63.33
CA TRP A 565 -67.36 -88.07 -63.98
C TRP A 565 -68.79 -88.07 -63.39
N GLU A 566 -69.01 -88.53 -62.16
CA GLU A 566 -70.37 -88.89 -61.70
C GLU A 566 -71.06 -87.93 -60.71
N ASN A 567 -70.39 -86.93 -60.12
CA ASN A 567 -70.94 -86.20 -58.94
C ASN A 567 -70.94 -84.66 -58.99
N VAL A 568 -71.03 -84.03 -60.18
CA VAL A 568 -71.27 -82.57 -60.29
C VAL A 568 -72.58 -82.26 -61.03
N LYS A 569 -73.71 -82.37 -60.31
CA LYS A 569 -74.99 -81.82 -60.79
C LYS A 569 -75.01 -80.31 -60.53
N LEU A 570 -74.78 -79.50 -61.58
CA LEU A 570 -74.85 -78.04 -61.49
C LEU A 570 -76.30 -77.58 -61.22
N VAL A 571 -76.43 -76.44 -60.54
CA VAL A 571 -77.72 -75.75 -60.37
C VAL A 571 -78.02 -74.98 -61.65
N SER A 572 -79.20 -75.22 -62.24
CA SER A 572 -79.66 -74.50 -63.43
C SER A 572 -79.71 -72.98 -63.17
N PRO A 573 -79.38 -72.13 -64.15
CA PRO A 573 -79.58 -70.69 -64.03
C PRO A 573 -81.04 -70.29 -64.27
N PRO A 574 -81.51 -69.16 -63.71
CA PRO A 574 -82.71 -68.50 -64.20
C PRO A 574 -82.54 -68.06 -65.66
N THR A 575 -83.64 -67.89 -66.38
CA THR A 575 -83.67 -67.46 -67.79
C THR A 575 -84.64 -66.30 -67.97
N GLU A 576 -84.58 -65.62 -69.12
CA GLU A 576 -85.55 -64.60 -69.54
C GLU A 576 -85.86 -63.52 -68.47
N LEU A 577 -84.82 -62.86 -67.92
CA LEU A 577 -85.00 -61.72 -67.03
C LEU A 577 -85.58 -60.53 -67.79
N THR A 578 -86.83 -60.20 -67.51
CA THR A 578 -87.53 -58.99 -67.95
C THR A 578 -87.48 -57.92 -66.87
N VAL A 579 -87.63 -56.66 -67.30
CA VAL A 579 -87.60 -55.48 -66.43
C VAL A 579 -88.77 -54.59 -66.78
N THR A 580 -89.59 -54.25 -65.79
CA THR A 580 -90.87 -53.53 -65.95
C THR A 580 -91.04 -52.44 -64.88
N ASP A 581 -92.07 -51.61 -65.03
CA ASP A 581 -92.54 -50.62 -64.05
C ASP A 581 -91.43 -49.78 -63.39
N VAL A 582 -90.50 -49.30 -64.22
CA VAL A 582 -89.38 -48.46 -63.81
C VAL A 582 -89.91 -47.11 -63.33
N THR A 583 -89.47 -46.67 -62.15
CA THR A 583 -89.77 -45.35 -61.59
C THR A 583 -88.48 -44.58 -61.31
N ASP A 584 -88.55 -43.53 -60.49
CA ASP A 584 -87.37 -42.84 -59.96
C ASP A 584 -86.69 -43.60 -58.81
N LYS A 585 -87.41 -44.55 -58.16
CA LYS A 585 -86.94 -45.25 -56.94
C LYS A 585 -87.15 -46.78 -56.95
N THR A 586 -87.87 -47.32 -57.93
CA THR A 586 -88.23 -48.74 -58.00
C THR A 586 -88.06 -49.32 -59.40
N VAL A 587 -87.83 -50.63 -59.45
CA VAL A 587 -87.79 -51.43 -60.69
C VAL A 587 -88.45 -52.77 -60.40
N ASN A 588 -89.42 -53.19 -61.23
CA ASN A 588 -89.95 -54.55 -61.19
C ASN A 588 -89.09 -55.48 -62.07
N LEU A 589 -88.84 -56.68 -61.56
CA LEU A 589 -88.12 -57.77 -62.22
C LEU A 589 -89.04 -58.98 -62.31
N GLU A 590 -88.97 -59.69 -63.43
CA GLU A 590 -89.59 -61.00 -63.61
C GLU A 590 -88.60 -61.90 -64.37
N TRP A 591 -88.58 -63.19 -64.07
CA TRP A 591 -87.70 -64.17 -64.71
C TRP A 591 -88.41 -65.52 -64.82
N LYS A 592 -87.79 -66.47 -65.53
CA LYS A 592 -88.27 -67.85 -65.62
C LYS A 592 -87.28 -68.81 -64.99
N HIS A 593 -87.81 -69.90 -64.42
CA HIS A 593 -87.01 -71.03 -63.96
C HIS A 593 -87.85 -72.31 -63.92
N GLU A 594 -87.28 -73.43 -64.35
CA GLU A 594 -87.99 -74.71 -64.45
C GLU A 594 -87.80 -75.62 -63.23
N ASN A 595 -86.71 -75.44 -62.47
CA ASN A 595 -86.34 -76.30 -61.35
C ASN A 595 -86.69 -75.67 -60.00
N LEU A 596 -87.02 -76.50 -59.02
CA LEU A 596 -87.21 -76.05 -57.64
C LEU A 596 -85.85 -75.70 -57.00
N VAL A 597 -85.78 -74.50 -56.42
CA VAL A 597 -84.60 -73.93 -55.76
C VAL A 597 -84.96 -73.52 -54.33
N ASN A 598 -83.97 -73.27 -53.46
CA ASN A 598 -84.23 -72.76 -52.11
C ASN A 598 -84.65 -71.29 -52.16
N GLU A 599 -83.87 -70.48 -52.88
CA GLU A 599 -84.03 -69.04 -53.01
C GLU A 599 -83.40 -68.54 -54.31
N TYR A 600 -83.77 -67.33 -54.71
CA TYR A 600 -83.04 -66.52 -55.69
C TYR A 600 -82.29 -65.41 -54.96
N LEU A 601 -81.05 -65.16 -55.37
CA LEU A 601 -80.27 -64.02 -54.93
C LEU A 601 -80.28 -62.96 -56.03
N ILE A 602 -80.80 -61.78 -55.72
CA ILE A 602 -80.82 -60.61 -56.60
C ILE A 602 -79.65 -59.73 -56.17
N THR A 603 -78.75 -59.38 -57.09
CA THR A 603 -77.65 -58.42 -56.88
C THR A 603 -77.80 -57.26 -57.85
N TYR A 604 -77.69 -56.01 -57.38
CA TYR A 604 -77.80 -54.81 -58.21
C TYR A 604 -76.76 -53.76 -57.80
N VAL A 605 -76.07 -53.21 -58.79
CA VAL A 605 -74.97 -52.25 -58.60
C VAL A 605 -75.14 -51.07 -59.56
N PRO A 606 -74.96 -49.81 -59.11
CA PRO A 606 -74.88 -48.66 -60.02
C PRO A 606 -73.76 -48.88 -61.05
N THR A 607 -73.97 -48.50 -62.31
CA THR A 607 -72.91 -48.62 -63.34
C THR A 607 -71.88 -47.49 -63.29
N SER A 608 -72.05 -46.53 -62.38
CA SER A 608 -71.08 -45.49 -62.04
C SER A 608 -69.87 -46.04 -61.28
N SER A 609 -68.71 -45.40 -61.48
CA SER A 609 -67.45 -45.77 -60.80
C SER A 609 -67.56 -45.61 -59.29
N GLY A 610 -67.46 -46.73 -58.55
CA GLY A 610 -67.55 -46.75 -57.08
C GLY A 610 -68.92 -47.18 -56.52
N GLY A 611 -69.86 -47.62 -57.35
CA GLY A 611 -71.13 -48.19 -56.88
C GLY A 611 -70.93 -49.42 -55.99
N LEU A 612 -71.69 -49.49 -54.89
CA LEU A 612 -71.74 -50.67 -54.00
C LEU A 612 -72.66 -51.74 -54.59
N ASP A 613 -72.26 -53.01 -54.53
CA ASP A 613 -73.10 -54.15 -54.94
C ASP A 613 -74.11 -54.45 -53.82
N MET A 614 -75.39 -54.14 -54.07
CA MET A 614 -76.49 -54.32 -53.13
C MET A 614 -77.20 -55.64 -53.45
N GLN A 615 -77.68 -56.36 -52.42
CA GLN A 615 -78.31 -57.65 -52.63
C GLN A 615 -79.43 -57.96 -51.63
N PHE A 616 -80.39 -58.77 -52.08
CA PHE A 616 -81.43 -59.39 -51.25
C PHE A 616 -81.81 -60.76 -51.80
N THR A 617 -82.40 -61.61 -50.96
CA THR A 617 -82.89 -62.92 -51.37
C THR A 617 -84.42 -62.95 -51.47
N VAL A 618 -84.91 -63.79 -52.38
CA VAL A 618 -86.32 -63.98 -52.69
C VAL A 618 -86.63 -65.49 -52.61
N PRO A 619 -87.71 -65.92 -51.93
CA PRO A 619 -88.05 -67.34 -51.80
C PRO A 619 -88.12 -68.07 -53.15
N GLY A 620 -87.61 -69.32 -53.20
CA GLY A 620 -87.47 -70.09 -54.45
C GLY A 620 -88.77 -70.46 -55.19
N ASN A 621 -89.93 -70.14 -54.60
CA ASN A 621 -91.25 -70.26 -55.22
C ASN A 621 -91.77 -68.97 -55.88
N GLN A 622 -90.98 -67.89 -55.88
CA GLN A 622 -91.29 -66.62 -56.54
C GLN A 622 -90.32 -66.40 -57.71
N THR A 623 -90.82 -65.92 -58.84
CA THR A 623 -90.01 -65.63 -60.05
C THR A 623 -90.12 -64.16 -60.47
N ALA A 624 -90.48 -63.29 -59.54
CA ALA A 624 -90.56 -61.84 -59.72
C ALA A 624 -90.19 -61.15 -58.40
N ALA A 625 -89.68 -59.92 -58.50
CA ALA A 625 -89.30 -59.10 -57.34
C ALA A 625 -89.25 -57.61 -57.70
N THR A 626 -89.52 -56.74 -56.73
CA THR A 626 -89.31 -55.29 -56.87
C THR A 626 -88.04 -54.88 -56.16
N ILE A 627 -87.16 -54.14 -56.83
CA ILE A 627 -86.09 -53.40 -56.17
C ILE A 627 -86.65 -52.06 -55.70
N HIS A 628 -86.32 -51.65 -54.48
CA HIS A 628 -86.71 -50.38 -53.87
C HIS A 628 -85.48 -49.51 -53.57
N GLU A 629 -85.73 -48.25 -53.17
CA GLU A 629 -84.72 -47.30 -52.69
C GLU A 629 -83.58 -46.99 -53.70
N LEU A 630 -83.88 -47.09 -55.00
CA LEU A 630 -82.96 -46.70 -56.07
C LEU A 630 -82.79 -45.17 -56.15
N GLU A 631 -81.64 -44.72 -56.65
CA GLU A 631 -81.40 -43.30 -56.93
C GLU A 631 -82.05 -42.88 -58.27
N PRO A 632 -82.70 -41.71 -58.36
CA PRO A 632 -83.26 -41.21 -59.62
C PRO A 632 -82.23 -40.86 -60.69
N GLY A 633 -82.49 -41.22 -61.94
CA GLY A 633 -81.61 -40.95 -63.08
C GLY A 633 -80.24 -41.63 -62.97
N VAL A 634 -80.23 -42.90 -62.57
CA VAL A 634 -79.02 -43.74 -62.41
C VAL A 634 -79.25 -45.08 -63.11
N GLU A 635 -78.24 -45.57 -63.84
CA GLU A 635 -78.25 -46.91 -64.42
C GLU A 635 -77.72 -47.95 -63.43
N TYR A 636 -78.44 -49.07 -63.32
CA TYR A 636 -78.10 -50.22 -62.49
C TYR A 636 -77.87 -51.46 -63.36
N PHE A 637 -76.84 -52.24 -63.04
CA PHE A 637 -76.63 -53.58 -63.57
C PHE A 637 -77.15 -54.61 -62.56
N ILE A 638 -78.17 -55.36 -62.97
CA ILE A 638 -78.95 -56.28 -62.15
C ILE A 638 -78.61 -57.71 -62.55
N ARG A 639 -78.48 -58.61 -61.58
CA ARG A 639 -78.22 -60.04 -61.78
C ARG A 639 -79.12 -60.87 -60.86
N VAL A 640 -79.68 -61.96 -61.36
CA VAL A 640 -80.47 -62.92 -60.58
C VAL A 640 -79.80 -64.29 -60.67
N PHE A 641 -79.51 -64.89 -59.51
CA PHE A 641 -78.91 -66.21 -59.37
C PHE A 641 -79.88 -67.16 -58.67
N ALA A 642 -79.94 -68.43 -59.10
CA ALA A 642 -80.61 -69.49 -58.37
C ALA A 642 -79.69 -70.07 -57.28
N ILE A 643 -80.23 -70.40 -56.10
CA ILE A 643 -79.50 -71.07 -55.01
C ILE A 643 -80.25 -72.35 -54.63
N LEU A 644 -79.55 -73.49 -54.70
CA LEU A 644 -80.06 -74.80 -54.29
C LEU A 644 -79.00 -75.54 -53.47
N LYS A 645 -79.34 -75.93 -52.24
CA LYS A 645 -78.43 -76.60 -51.28
C LYS A 645 -77.07 -75.89 -51.16
N ASN A 646 -77.11 -74.57 -50.93
CA ASN A 646 -75.96 -73.68 -50.83
C ASN A 646 -75.05 -73.60 -52.07
N LYS A 647 -75.46 -74.15 -53.22
CA LYS A 647 -74.78 -73.95 -54.51
C LYS A 647 -75.50 -72.87 -55.32
N LYS A 648 -74.74 -71.90 -55.81
CA LYS A 648 -75.19 -70.75 -56.62
C LYS A 648 -75.04 -71.07 -58.11
N SER A 649 -76.04 -70.75 -58.93
CA SER A 649 -75.98 -70.88 -60.39
C SER A 649 -75.10 -69.82 -61.05
N ILE A 650 -74.91 -69.89 -62.37
CA ILE A 650 -74.57 -68.69 -63.14
C ILE A 650 -75.78 -67.72 -63.19
N PRO A 651 -75.59 -66.40 -63.32
CA PRO A 651 -76.70 -65.45 -63.31
C PRO A 651 -77.36 -65.28 -64.68
N VAL A 652 -78.62 -64.85 -64.66
CA VAL A 652 -79.18 -64.00 -65.72
C VAL A 652 -79.02 -62.53 -65.31
N SER A 653 -78.86 -61.60 -66.26
CA SER A 653 -78.58 -60.19 -65.95
C SER A 653 -79.15 -59.20 -66.96
N ALA A 654 -79.48 -58.00 -66.48
CA ALA A 654 -80.04 -56.89 -67.26
C ALA A 654 -79.45 -55.53 -66.83
N ARG A 655 -79.59 -54.50 -67.66
CA ARG A 655 -79.33 -53.10 -67.31
C ARG A 655 -80.62 -52.29 -67.40
N VAL A 656 -80.78 -51.32 -66.50
CA VAL A 656 -81.94 -50.43 -66.44
C VAL A 656 -81.55 -49.09 -65.86
N ALA A 657 -82.11 -47.99 -66.38
CA ALA A 657 -81.93 -46.65 -65.82
C ALA A 657 -83.23 -46.17 -65.19
N THR A 658 -83.18 -45.73 -63.93
CA THR A 658 -84.30 -45.08 -63.23
C THR A 658 -84.65 -43.75 -63.88
N TYR A 659 -85.91 -43.34 -63.77
CA TYR A 659 -86.35 -42.04 -64.28
C TYR A 659 -86.01 -40.90 -63.31
N LEU A 660 -86.20 -39.66 -63.78
CA LEU A 660 -86.18 -38.47 -62.91
C LEU A 660 -87.59 -38.22 -62.38
N PRO A 661 -87.79 -37.85 -61.10
CA PRO A 661 -89.10 -37.48 -60.58
C PRO A 661 -89.59 -36.17 -61.20
N ALA A 662 -90.89 -35.92 -61.09
CA ALA A 662 -91.44 -34.61 -61.37
C ALA A 662 -91.11 -33.65 -60.19
N PRO A 663 -90.85 -32.36 -60.46
CA PRO A 663 -90.76 -31.36 -59.40
C PRO A 663 -92.13 -31.09 -58.78
N GLU A 664 -92.15 -30.67 -57.51
CA GLU A 664 -93.38 -30.37 -56.76
C GLU A 664 -93.42 -28.90 -56.29
N GLY A 665 -94.54 -28.48 -55.68
CA GLY A 665 -94.63 -27.19 -54.98
C GLY A 665 -94.74 -25.91 -55.80
N LEU A 666 -94.61 -25.96 -57.14
CA LEU A 666 -94.55 -24.76 -58.00
C LEU A 666 -95.68 -23.76 -57.70
N LYS A 667 -95.34 -22.57 -57.20
CA LYS A 667 -96.26 -21.53 -56.74
C LYS A 667 -95.75 -20.14 -57.14
N PHE A 668 -96.67 -19.18 -57.29
CA PHE A 668 -96.35 -17.81 -57.69
C PHE A 668 -96.38 -16.90 -56.46
N LYS A 669 -95.22 -16.37 -56.06
CA LYS A 669 -95.02 -15.56 -54.85
C LYS A 669 -95.39 -14.10 -55.05
N SER A 670 -95.07 -13.55 -56.22
CA SER A 670 -95.52 -12.23 -56.63
C SER A 670 -95.69 -12.16 -58.16
N VAL A 671 -96.68 -11.41 -58.61
CA VAL A 671 -97.04 -11.26 -60.02
C VAL A 671 -97.14 -9.77 -60.32
N ARG A 672 -96.30 -9.30 -61.24
CA ARG A 672 -96.24 -7.91 -61.70
C ARG A 672 -96.69 -7.86 -63.16
N GLU A 673 -96.61 -6.67 -63.75
CA GLU A 673 -96.95 -6.44 -65.17
C GLU A 673 -95.94 -7.10 -66.10
N THR A 674 -94.64 -7.00 -65.79
CA THR A 674 -93.54 -7.48 -66.64
C THR A 674 -92.64 -8.53 -65.98
N SER A 675 -92.98 -8.98 -64.77
CA SER A 675 -92.24 -10.05 -64.09
C SER A 675 -93.11 -10.91 -63.17
N VAL A 676 -92.68 -12.15 -62.95
CA VAL A 676 -93.31 -13.11 -62.03
C VAL A 676 -92.22 -13.75 -61.17
N GLN A 677 -92.43 -13.80 -59.86
CA GLN A 677 -91.61 -14.59 -58.95
C GLN A 677 -92.26 -15.95 -58.72
N VAL A 678 -91.58 -17.01 -59.16
CA VAL A 678 -91.91 -18.40 -58.86
C VAL A 678 -91.13 -18.90 -57.65
N GLU A 679 -91.69 -19.89 -56.98
CA GLU A 679 -91.08 -20.67 -55.90
C GLU A 679 -91.55 -22.12 -56.05
N TRP A 680 -90.75 -23.10 -55.62
CA TRP A 680 -91.10 -24.53 -55.68
C TRP A 680 -90.42 -25.28 -54.52
N ASP A 681 -90.77 -26.54 -54.32
CA ASP A 681 -90.31 -27.28 -53.15
C ASP A 681 -88.93 -27.94 -53.40
N PRO A 682 -88.03 -27.99 -52.39
CA PRO A 682 -86.69 -28.56 -52.53
C PRO A 682 -86.74 -30.08 -52.69
N VAL A 683 -85.89 -30.64 -53.57
CA VAL A 683 -85.86 -32.07 -53.89
C VAL A 683 -84.50 -32.67 -53.52
N ASN A 684 -84.51 -33.76 -52.75
CA ASN A 684 -83.34 -34.33 -52.09
C ASN A 684 -82.75 -35.55 -52.84
N PHE A 685 -82.18 -35.32 -54.02
CA PHE A 685 -81.27 -36.28 -54.70
C PHE A 685 -80.27 -35.50 -55.58
N SER A 686 -79.32 -36.19 -56.22
CA SER A 686 -78.30 -35.52 -57.07
C SER A 686 -78.73 -35.36 -58.54
N PHE A 687 -78.76 -34.10 -59.00
CA PHE A 687 -79.05 -33.64 -60.37
C PHE A 687 -78.24 -32.37 -60.72
N ASP A 688 -78.32 -31.85 -61.94
CA ASP A 688 -77.48 -30.73 -62.40
C ASP A 688 -78.09 -29.37 -62.03
N GLY A 689 -79.39 -29.22 -62.32
CA GLY A 689 -80.13 -27.99 -62.11
C GLY A 689 -81.60 -28.09 -62.48
N TRP A 690 -82.28 -26.95 -62.48
CA TRP A 690 -83.65 -26.80 -62.92
C TRP A 690 -83.71 -26.12 -64.29
N GLU A 691 -84.77 -26.41 -65.04
CA GLU A 691 -85.14 -25.64 -66.22
C GLU A 691 -86.57 -25.13 -66.05
N LEU A 692 -86.75 -23.82 -66.18
CA LEU A 692 -88.02 -23.12 -65.98
C LEU A 692 -88.42 -22.41 -67.27
N VAL A 693 -89.53 -22.84 -67.87
CA VAL A 693 -89.98 -22.39 -69.20
C VAL A 693 -91.31 -21.64 -69.10
N PHE A 694 -91.32 -20.37 -69.51
CA PHE A 694 -92.52 -19.55 -69.64
C PHE A 694 -93.00 -19.53 -71.10
N ARG A 695 -94.00 -20.35 -71.42
CA ARG A 695 -94.65 -20.39 -72.73
C ARG A 695 -95.85 -19.45 -72.79
N ASN A 696 -95.84 -18.51 -73.71
CA ASN A 696 -96.96 -17.58 -73.91
C ASN A 696 -98.16 -18.31 -74.55
N MET A 697 -99.36 -18.17 -73.97
CA MET A 697 -100.58 -18.85 -74.45
C MET A 697 -101.37 -18.05 -75.50
N LYS A 698 -100.89 -16.88 -75.93
CA LYS A 698 -101.53 -16.00 -76.92
C LYS A 698 -100.70 -15.78 -78.19
N LYS A 699 -99.57 -16.48 -78.35
CA LYS A 699 -98.71 -16.44 -79.53
C LYS A 699 -98.36 -17.86 -79.96
N ASP A 700 -98.57 -18.16 -81.23
CA ASP A 700 -98.09 -19.40 -81.88
C ASP A 700 -96.66 -19.26 -82.45
N ASP A 701 -95.92 -18.22 -82.01
CA ASP A 701 -94.54 -17.95 -82.40
C ASP A 701 -93.54 -18.52 -81.38
N ASN A 702 -92.43 -19.11 -81.88
CA ASN A 702 -91.46 -19.90 -81.13
C ASN A 702 -90.55 -19.07 -80.19
N GLY A 703 -91.13 -18.46 -79.16
CA GLY A 703 -90.45 -17.62 -78.16
C GLY A 703 -90.70 -18.06 -76.72
N ASP A 704 -90.50 -19.34 -76.41
CA ASP A 704 -90.53 -19.86 -75.04
C ASP A 704 -89.35 -19.29 -74.24
N ILE A 705 -89.63 -18.62 -73.11
CA ILE A 705 -88.58 -18.01 -72.28
C ILE A 705 -88.09 -19.06 -71.28
N THR A 706 -86.93 -19.64 -71.57
CA THR A 706 -86.28 -20.67 -70.74
C THR A 706 -85.20 -20.07 -69.85
N SER A 707 -85.33 -20.30 -68.55
CA SER A 707 -84.34 -19.95 -67.51
C SER A 707 -83.77 -21.22 -66.88
N SER A 708 -82.49 -21.48 -67.10
CA SER A 708 -81.76 -22.62 -66.51
C SER A 708 -81.08 -22.19 -65.21
N LEU A 709 -81.37 -22.90 -64.12
CA LEU A 709 -81.01 -22.50 -62.75
C LEU A 709 -80.20 -23.62 -62.08
N LYS A 710 -79.23 -23.27 -61.24
CA LYS A 710 -78.39 -24.25 -60.54
C LYS A 710 -78.96 -24.59 -59.16
N ARG A 711 -78.64 -25.78 -58.67
CA ARG A 711 -78.88 -26.12 -57.26
C ARG A 711 -78.06 -25.18 -56.36
N PRO A 712 -78.58 -24.75 -55.18
CA PRO A 712 -79.80 -25.21 -54.52
C PRO A 712 -81.01 -24.27 -54.71
N GLU A 713 -81.09 -23.49 -55.79
CA GLU A 713 -82.17 -22.50 -55.97
C GLU A 713 -83.57 -23.13 -55.95
N THR A 714 -84.51 -22.53 -55.20
CA THR A 714 -85.93 -22.95 -55.13
C THR A 714 -86.91 -21.81 -55.42
N SER A 715 -86.41 -20.65 -55.83
CA SER A 715 -87.23 -19.51 -56.25
C SER A 715 -86.49 -18.69 -57.30
N TYR A 716 -87.22 -18.12 -58.26
CA TYR A 716 -86.66 -17.31 -59.33
C TYR A 716 -87.62 -16.17 -59.69
N MET A 717 -87.07 -15.02 -60.08
CA MET A 717 -87.85 -13.90 -60.59
C MET A 717 -87.60 -13.78 -62.09
N GLN A 718 -88.61 -14.11 -62.90
CA GLN A 718 -88.55 -13.99 -64.36
C GLN A 718 -88.90 -12.56 -64.78
N PRO A 719 -87.97 -11.76 -65.35
CA PRO A 719 -88.27 -10.50 -66.01
C PRO A 719 -88.69 -10.72 -67.47
N GLY A 720 -89.10 -9.64 -68.15
CA GLY A 720 -89.31 -9.60 -69.60
C GLY A 720 -90.64 -10.16 -70.08
N LEU A 721 -91.60 -10.38 -69.17
CA LEU A 721 -92.95 -10.83 -69.52
C LEU A 721 -93.80 -9.65 -70.05
N ALA A 722 -94.83 -9.95 -70.84
CA ALA A 722 -95.74 -8.95 -71.40
C ALA A 722 -96.96 -8.73 -70.47
N PRO A 723 -97.41 -7.48 -70.22
CA PRO A 723 -98.55 -7.20 -69.34
C PRO A 723 -99.89 -7.77 -69.83
N GLY A 724 -100.70 -8.29 -68.91
CA GLY A 724 -102.04 -8.82 -69.20
C GLY A 724 -102.09 -10.09 -70.07
N GLN A 725 -101.01 -10.87 -70.11
CA GLN A 725 -100.88 -12.08 -70.93
C GLN A 725 -100.80 -13.35 -70.08
N GLN A 726 -101.25 -14.46 -70.65
CA GLN A 726 -101.24 -15.78 -70.00
C GLN A 726 -99.99 -16.54 -70.41
N TYR A 727 -99.32 -17.10 -69.41
CA TYR A 727 -98.12 -17.92 -69.56
C TYR A 727 -98.34 -19.27 -68.88
N ASN A 728 -98.09 -20.35 -69.61
CA ASN A 728 -97.91 -21.68 -69.01
C ASN A 728 -96.45 -21.79 -68.54
N VAL A 729 -96.25 -21.89 -67.23
CA VAL A 729 -94.94 -21.92 -66.60
C VAL A 729 -94.62 -23.37 -66.22
N SER A 730 -93.60 -23.94 -66.84
CA SER A 730 -93.23 -25.35 -66.66
C SER A 730 -91.85 -25.48 -66.04
N LEU A 731 -91.78 -26.15 -64.89
CA LEU A 731 -90.55 -26.44 -64.16
C LEU A 731 -90.13 -27.90 -64.43
N HIS A 732 -88.85 -28.12 -64.74
CA HIS A 732 -88.25 -29.42 -65.00
C HIS A 732 -86.96 -29.60 -64.18
N ILE A 733 -86.63 -30.85 -63.85
CA ILE A 733 -85.30 -31.24 -63.34
C ILE A 733 -84.41 -31.64 -64.52
N VAL A 734 -83.12 -31.28 -64.47
CA VAL A 734 -82.11 -31.69 -65.47
C VAL A 734 -80.97 -32.45 -64.80
N LYS A 735 -80.57 -33.60 -65.36
CA LYS A 735 -79.44 -34.44 -64.92
C LYS A 735 -78.76 -35.11 -66.12
N ASN A 736 -77.44 -35.04 -66.23
CA ASN A 736 -76.66 -35.57 -67.35
C ASN A 736 -77.20 -35.10 -68.72
N ASN A 737 -77.58 -33.82 -68.83
CA ASN A 737 -78.31 -33.24 -69.97
C ASN A 737 -79.68 -33.88 -70.31
N THR A 738 -80.18 -34.84 -69.52
CA THR A 738 -81.54 -35.37 -69.68
C THR A 738 -82.55 -34.51 -68.91
N ARG A 739 -83.71 -34.28 -69.52
CA ARG A 739 -84.79 -33.44 -68.99
C ARG A 739 -85.89 -34.32 -68.39
N GLY A 740 -86.15 -34.16 -67.09
CA GLY A 740 -87.20 -34.88 -66.38
C GLY A 740 -88.62 -34.43 -66.74
N PRO A 741 -89.64 -35.18 -66.27
CA PRO A 741 -91.04 -34.77 -66.38
C PRO A 741 -91.26 -33.40 -65.71
N GLY A 742 -92.16 -32.60 -66.29
CA GLY A 742 -92.37 -31.21 -65.88
C GLY A 742 -93.61 -31.01 -65.03
N LEU A 743 -93.54 -30.06 -64.08
CA LEU A 743 -94.71 -29.50 -63.43
C LEU A 743 -95.09 -28.18 -64.09
N SER A 744 -96.26 -28.14 -64.72
CA SER A 744 -96.79 -26.94 -65.40
C SER A 744 -97.89 -26.26 -64.60
N ARG A 745 -97.86 -24.93 -64.50
CA ARG A 745 -98.98 -24.10 -64.00
C ARG A 745 -99.14 -22.83 -64.82
N VAL A 746 -100.39 -22.47 -65.11
CA VAL A 746 -100.73 -21.23 -65.83
C VAL A 746 -100.79 -20.04 -64.88
N ILE A 747 -100.23 -18.91 -65.30
CA ILE A 747 -100.36 -17.60 -64.63
C ILE A 747 -100.76 -16.52 -65.63
N THR A 748 -101.40 -15.45 -65.15
CA THR A 748 -101.68 -14.25 -65.94
C THR A 748 -100.88 -13.09 -65.34
N THR A 749 -100.07 -12.39 -66.14
CA THR A 749 -99.39 -11.16 -65.69
C THR A 749 -100.39 -10.04 -65.42
N SER A 750 -100.05 -9.13 -64.51
CA SER A 750 -100.90 -7.97 -64.22
C SER A 750 -101.09 -7.11 -65.48
N LYS A 751 -102.29 -6.57 -65.68
CA LYS A 751 -102.53 -5.59 -66.75
C LYS A 751 -101.88 -4.26 -66.36
N HIS A 752 -101.31 -3.57 -67.34
CA HIS A 752 -100.82 -2.20 -67.15
C HIS A 752 -102.00 -1.25 -66.90
N ASN A 753 -102.05 -0.63 -65.72
CA ASN A 753 -103.20 0.16 -65.27
C ASN A 753 -103.10 1.63 -65.74
N LEU A 754 -103.49 1.87 -66.99
CA LEU A 754 -103.59 3.22 -67.57
C LEU A 754 -104.86 3.97 -67.11
N TYR A 755 -104.86 4.43 -65.86
CA TYR A 755 -105.81 5.37 -65.29
C TYR A 755 -105.07 6.24 -64.24
N LEU A 756 -105.02 7.57 -64.30
CA LEU A 756 -105.59 8.52 -65.27
C LEU A 756 -104.59 9.65 -65.59
N VAL A 757 -104.75 10.25 -66.77
CA VAL A 757 -105.12 11.67 -66.87
C VAL A 757 -106.41 11.73 -67.68
#